data_AF-A0A3A3FZH3-F1
#
_entry.id   AF-A0A3A3FZH3-F1
#
_cell.length_a   1.000
_cell.length_b   1.000
_cell.length_c   1.000
_cell.angle_alpha   90.00
_cell.angle_beta   90.00
_cell.angle_gamma   90.00
#
_symmetry.space_group_name_H-M   'P 1'
#
loop_
_entity.id
_entity.type
_entity.pdbx_description
1 polymer ?
#
loop_
_entity_poly.entity_id
_entity_poly.type
_entity_poly.pdbx_seq_one_letter_code
_entity_poly.pdbx_strand_id
1 'polypeptide(L)'
;MMHVEMQLCNDVLQKKPKRLTVLRRYVKPWLDFLKKYFFTINAAGAALLIAVTSFLQGNLAYLHQFRFADPLIHVINKIDQIGFLVLVGILLLMVVSALGFHKPGRSKLMVFFFLMIFILTLVAKGKFDNMGTDSMAEIIHANSQESGDFIESYLSFIKLSTKEALVLFCPLLLVPVYAQLRKNMGMAGLGDIRIALKIIAVIYLLTIVHFFYQMAANYHPIDYFRDRLEASTAQAMLGMERKRDAPNVVVYIGESTSRETLPVYTPASSLPDPLQEIRQDLILYTDVVTSFSHTFPSLYRAFTLSREPYLDQFRLIKDLHRANSIALLSAFDMETHWISNQNLVGRWDWNSELFGRHARHLQVLNGAERTYSNGTRKTDRALIAAYRQQAEQLDRPRQMMFLHSYAGHGDYCKNIPRDEWRVSGQILPPLPQKALFGDMYVGDLRERMESIKCYDSAMSFISKNLRAVIDDVAQRKMPVVFLYFADHGEEVFEGTSHDSRRNSFRHIEIPFFIYFNAAARKAYPDLYQAALANRDKPYSLEWLSDTLLDLAGIESKDRALLSVFRPELHAPKRYALRRTDIRGNQFILAVDDEDASSRHALLNQGHDYFRKRRIYNAFPGADKNKFCAYRTNSLLKYREAASIFKCVEVDITIDANAGKLYAYRPPQKNNHLQLEDMLRFGPPLEGHMLLAISNPDNRNLGLLQARLERLFAPAQRARVVLEIPHFEGLDKAHLQRLANAGYQLFYALPADFGLDCAGNPQRADCQRFGRDILPSLAQAGVRGIAFDIDAYPFVASLPAASKLQYSIKDLSVRSRDDIDRAMLARSNTYSLPYRSAFDY
;
A
#
# COMPACT_ATOMS: atom_id res chain seq x y z
N MET A 1 -32.22 37.62 20.63
CA MET A 1 -31.50 38.90 20.90
C MET A 1 -31.05 38.83 22.35
N MET A 2 -29.80 38.47 22.62
CA MET A 2 -28.62 39.35 22.63
C MET A 2 -28.43 39.96 24.03
N HIS A 3 -27.27 39.67 24.63
CA HIS A 3 -26.73 40.20 25.90
C HIS A 3 -27.48 39.71 27.15
N VAL A 4 -26.86 39.08 28.15
CA VAL A 4 -25.64 39.43 28.87
C VAL A 4 -25.16 38.16 29.58
N GLU A 5 -23.90 37.77 29.38
CA GLU A 5 -23.11 37.09 30.43
C GLU A 5 -21.64 37.18 30.03
N MET A 6 -21.12 38.39 30.16
CA MET A 6 -19.73 38.78 29.93
C MET A 6 -19.17 39.26 31.26
N GLN A 7 -19.05 38.39 32.26
CA GLN A 7 -18.56 38.82 33.57
C GLN A 7 -18.05 37.69 34.48
N LEU A 8 -17.21 36.76 34.00
CA LEU A 8 -16.43 35.89 34.90
C LEU A 8 -15.26 35.18 34.19
N CYS A 9 -14.31 35.95 33.64
CA CYS A 9 -12.96 35.45 33.36
C CYS A 9 -11.94 36.57 33.06
N ASN A 10 -12.01 37.69 33.79
CA ASN A 10 -11.13 38.85 33.53
C ASN A 10 -10.05 39.13 34.58
N ASP A 11 -9.88 38.27 35.61
CA ASP A 11 -8.99 38.58 36.74
C ASP A 11 -7.66 37.80 36.80
N VAL A 12 -7.29 37.02 35.78
CA VAL A 12 -6.01 36.26 35.80
C VAL A 12 -4.95 36.79 34.82
N LEU A 13 -5.25 37.77 33.97
CA LEU A 13 -4.30 38.22 32.92
C LEU A 13 -3.68 39.62 33.12
N GLN A 14 -3.79 40.21 34.31
CA GLN A 14 -3.11 41.48 34.65
C GLN A 14 -1.72 41.33 35.32
N LYS A 15 -0.82 40.48 34.79
CA LYS A 15 0.63 40.63 35.05
C LYS A 15 1.45 40.48 33.77
N LYS A 16 2.15 41.56 33.41
CA LYS A 16 3.04 41.71 32.22
C LYS A 16 4.01 40.53 32.02
N PRO A 17 4.51 40.30 30.79
CA PRO A 17 5.83 40.85 30.47
C PRO A 17 5.94 41.50 29.08
N LYS A 18 6.63 42.64 29.05
CA LYS A 18 7.06 43.46 27.89
C LYS A 18 8.04 42.75 26.93
N ARG A 19 7.86 41.47 26.58
CA ARG A 19 8.79 40.73 25.68
C ARG A 19 8.25 40.37 24.28
N LEU A 20 6.94 40.47 24.04
CA LEU A 20 6.34 40.08 22.75
C LEU A 20 6.31 41.20 21.68
N THR A 21 6.50 42.46 22.05
CA THR A 21 6.36 43.59 21.12
C THR A 21 7.62 43.83 20.27
N VAL A 22 8.78 43.32 20.69
CA VAL A 22 10.04 43.48 19.96
C VAL A 22 10.13 42.51 18.77
N LEU A 23 9.68 41.26 18.92
CA LEU A 23 9.68 40.28 17.83
C LEU A 23 8.74 40.66 16.68
N ARG A 24 7.58 41.25 16.97
CA ARG A 24 6.59 41.63 15.94
C ARG A 24 7.10 42.74 15.00
N ARG A 25 8.03 43.59 15.45
CA ARG A 25 8.55 44.72 14.68
C ARG A 25 9.65 44.33 13.70
N TYR A 26 10.39 43.24 13.96
CA TYR A 26 11.45 42.73 13.08
C TYR A 26 10.99 41.63 12.12
N VAL A 27 9.96 40.86 12.49
CA VAL A 27 9.49 39.71 11.71
C VAL A 27 8.46 40.10 10.64
N LYS A 28 7.65 41.14 10.88
CA LYS A 28 6.59 41.56 9.95
C LYS A 28 7.10 42.04 8.57
N PRO A 29 8.16 42.86 8.46
CA PRO A 29 8.70 43.26 7.16
C PRO A 29 9.26 42.09 6.34
N TRP A 30 9.82 41.08 7.02
CA TRP A 30 10.30 39.84 6.39
C TRP A 30 9.17 38.93 5.90
N LEU A 31 8.10 38.81 6.68
CA LEU A 31 6.89 38.09 6.27
C LEU A 31 6.18 38.77 5.10
N ASP A 32 6.14 40.10 5.10
CA ASP A 32 5.52 40.88 4.01
C ASP A 32 6.40 40.86 2.74
N PHE A 33 7.73 40.84 2.87
CA PHE A 33 8.66 40.60 1.77
C PHE A 33 8.53 39.19 1.18
N LEU A 34 8.49 38.16 2.04
CA LEU A 34 8.25 36.78 1.61
C LEU A 34 6.90 36.69 0.91
N LYS A 35 5.80 37.19 1.48
CA LYS A 35 4.49 37.17 0.82
C LYS A 35 4.46 37.90 -0.53
N LYS A 36 5.21 39.00 -0.68
CA LYS A 36 5.22 39.82 -1.90
C LYS A 36 6.06 39.23 -3.04
N TYR A 37 7.10 38.44 -2.73
CA TYR A 37 8.04 37.92 -3.72
C TYR A 37 8.09 36.38 -3.83
N PHE A 38 7.42 35.65 -2.94
CA PHE A 38 7.38 34.18 -2.96
C PHE A 38 6.81 33.63 -4.28
N PHE A 39 5.75 34.25 -4.81
CA PHE A 39 5.17 33.82 -6.09
C PHE A 39 6.02 34.18 -7.32
N THR A 40 6.71 35.33 -7.31
CA THR A 40 7.57 35.75 -8.43
C THR A 40 8.90 35.01 -8.47
N ILE A 41 9.47 34.65 -7.31
CA ILE A 41 10.67 33.80 -7.22
C ILE A 41 10.36 32.37 -7.67
N ASN A 42 9.20 31.83 -7.31
CA ASN A 42 8.76 30.51 -7.79
C ASN A 42 8.44 30.51 -9.30
N ALA A 43 7.84 31.58 -9.83
CA ALA A 43 7.55 31.69 -11.26
C ALA A 43 8.83 31.84 -12.12
N ALA A 44 9.80 32.65 -11.67
CA ALA A 44 11.09 32.79 -12.35
C ALA A 44 11.95 31.53 -12.21
N GLY A 45 11.92 30.88 -11.05
CA GLY A 45 12.57 29.59 -10.81
C GLY A 45 11.98 28.48 -11.69
N ALA A 46 10.66 28.40 -11.79
CA ALA A 46 9.96 27.46 -12.67
C ALA A 46 10.23 27.76 -14.16
N ALA A 47 10.21 29.02 -14.58
CA ALA A 47 10.52 29.40 -15.96
C ALA A 47 11.98 29.09 -16.34
N LEU A 48 12.93 29.29 -15.43
CA LEU A 48 14.33 28.91 -15.63
C LEU A 48 14.48 27.39 -15.67
N LEU A 49 13.78 26.65 -14.80
CA LEU A 49 13.76 25.20 -14.80
C LEU A 49 13.21 24.66 -16.13
N ILE A 50 12.10 25.23 -16.63
CA ILE A 50 11.46 24.88 -17.91
C ILE A 50 12.39 25.20 -19.09
N ALA A 51 13.08 26.32 -19.06
CA ALA A 51 14.03 26.70 -20.12
C ALA A 51 15.26 25.77 -20.13
N VAL A 52 15.79 25.40 -18.97
CA VAL A 52 16.92 24.47 -18.82
C VAL A 52 16.52 23.04 -19.19
N THR A 53 15.33 22.57 -18.79
CA THR A 53 14.83 21.25 -19.19
C THR A 53 14.56 21.17 -20.68
N SER A 54 14.00 22.22 -21.29
CA SER A 54 13.77 22.28 -22.74
C SER A 54 15.08 22.30 -23.53
N PHE A 55 16.08 23.06 -23.04
CA PHE A 55 17.41 23.10 -23.64
C PHE A 55 18.17 21.76 -23.51
N LEU A 56 18.05 21.09 -22.35
CA LEU A 56 18.67 19.78 -22.11
C LEU A 56 17.95 18.65 -22.85
N GLN A 57 16.61 18.67 -22.97
CA GLN A 57 15.83 17.73 -23.78
C GLN A 57 16.26 17.75 -25.25
N GLY A 58 16.47 18.95 -25.81
CA GLY A 58 16.91 19.11 -27.19
C GLY A 58 18.32 18.58 -27.47
N ASN A 59 19.25 18.73 -26.52
CA ASN A 59 20.66 18.36 -26.71
C ASN A 59 21.00 16.93 -26.24
N LEU A 60 20.30 16.38 -25.24
CA LEU A 60 20.57 15.03 -24.72
C LEU A 60 19.97 13.92 -25.61
N ALA A 61 18.90 14.21 -26.36
CA ALA A 61 18.40 13.30 -27.40
C ALA A 61 19.46 12.99 -28.48
N TYR A 62 20.44 13.88 -28.69
CA TYR A 62 21.53 13.72 -29.63
C TYR A 62 22.66 12.80 -29.11
N LEU A 63 22.86 12.73 -27.79
CA LEU A 63 23.91 11.93 -27.17
C LEU A 63 23.58 10.43 -27.07
N HIS A 64 22.31 10.06 -27.24
CA HIS A 64 21.83 8.67 -27.18
C HIS A 64 22.30 7.78 -28.36
N GLN A 65 22.99 8.35 -29.34
CA GLN A 65 23.59 7.60 -30.46
C GLN A 65 24.92 6.91 -30.08
N PHE A 66 25.51 7.16 -28.90
CA PHE A 66 26.83 6.64 -28.53
C PHE A 66 26.78 5.51 -27.48
N ARG A 67 27.38 4.35 -27.82
CA ARG A 67 27.43 3.09 -27.03
C ARG A 67 28.21 3.13 -25.70
N PHE A 68 28.73 4.28 -25.25
CA PHE A 68 29.62 4.40 -24.07
C PHE A 68 28.98 5.09 -22.85
N ALA A 69 27.68 5.42 -22.91
CA ALA A 69 27.01 6.16 -21.83
C ALA A 69 26.85 5.34 -20.54
N ASP A 70 26.49 4.06 -20.64
CA ASP A 70 26.09 3.26 -19.47
C ASP A 70 27.20 3.03 -18.42
N PRO A 71 28.47 2.72 -18.80
CA PRO A 71 29.55 2.56 -17.83
C PRO A 71 29.94 3.86 -17.13
N LEU A 72 29.89 4.98 -17.86
CA LEU A 72 30.19 6.32 -17.32
C LEU A 72 29.13 6.74 -16.29
N ILE A 73 27.87 6.45 -16.60
CA ILE A 73 26.73 6.69 -15.69
C ILE A 73 26.88 5.87 -14.39
N HIS A 74 27.33 4.62 -14.47
CA HIS A 74 27.51 3.79 -13.27
C HIS A 74 28.64 4.30 -12.35
N VAL A 75 29.72 4.85 -12.92
CA VAL A 75 30.80 5.51 -12.17
C VAL A 75 30.31 6.81 -11.53
N ILE A 76 29.52 7.62 -12.26
CA ILE A 76 28.90 8.84 -11.73
C ILE A 76 27.99 8.53 -10.54
N ASN A 77 27.20 7.45 -10.59
CA ASN A 77 26.32 7.03 -9.49
C ASN A 77 27.08 6.69 -8.19
N LYS A 78 28.25 6.05 -8.29
CA LYS A 78 29.11 5.78 -7.11
C LYS A 78 29.78 7.05 -6.58
N ILE A 79 30.14 7.98 -7.46
CA ILE A 79 30.73 9.27 -7.10
C ILE A 79 29.68 10.19 -6.47
N ASP A 80 28.42 10.14 -6.89
CA ASP A 80 27.34 11.01 -6.38
C ASP A 80 26.97 10.72 -4.90
N GLN A 81 27.17 9.48 -4.43
CA GLN A 81 26.90 9.10 -3.03
C GLN A 81 27.96 9.65 -2.06
N ILE A 82 29.24 9.50 -2.39
CA ILE A 82 30.37 9.92 -1.54
C ILE A 82 30.75 11.38 -1.81
N GLY A 83 30.77 11.75 -3.10
CA GLY A 83 31.16 13.06 -3.60
C GLY A 83 30.26 14.17 -3.09
N PHE A 84 28.93 13.99 -3.03
CA PHE A 84 27.99 15.01 -2.54
C PHE A 84 28.17 15.35 -1.05
N LEU A 85 28.36 14.35 -0.19
CA LEU A 85 28.53 14.55 1.26
C LEU A 85 29.88 15.21 1.58
N VAL A 86 30.93 14.78 0.86
CA VAL A 86 32.25 15.40 0.90
C VAL A 86 32.18 16.83 0.34
N LEU A 87 31.43 17.05 -0.74
CA LEU A 87 31.18 18.35 -1.37
C LEU A 87 30.67 19.37 -0.38
N VAL A 88 29.58 19.03 0.32
CA VAL A 88 28.93 20.03 1.16
C VAL A 88 29.74 20.25 2.44
N GLY A 89 30.39 19.22 2.97
CA GLY A 89 31.37 19.38 4.05
C GLY A 89 32.49 20.36 3.68
N ILE A 90 33.06 20.24 2.48
CA ILE A 90 34.11 21.15 1.99
C ILE A 90 33.52 22.54 1.68
N LEU A 91 32.33 22.66 1.09
CA LEU A 91 31.72 23.98 0.81
C LEU A 91 31.37 24.75 2.10
N LEU A 92 31.00 24.04 3.17
CA LEU A 92 30.74 24.61 4.50
C LEU A 92 32.05 25.08 5.17
N LEU A 93 33.12 24.28 5.08
CA LEU A 93 34.48 24.68 5.46
C LEU A 93 34.94 25.91 4.66
N MET A 94 34.58 26.01 3.38
CA MET A 94 34.97 27.11 2.49
C MET A 94 34.15 28.39 2.70
N VAL A 95 32.85 28.32 2.99
CA VAL A 95 32.03 29.48 3.37
C VAL A 95 32.50 30.06 4.70
N VAL A 96 32.81 29.21 5.68
CA VAL A 96 33.42 29.62 6.96
C VAL A 96 34.80 30.26 6.74
N SER A 97 35.55 29.81 5.74
CA SER A 97 36.87 30.36 5.37
C SER A 97 36.80 31.69 4.62
N ALA A 98 35.87 31.82 3.67
CA ALA A 98 35.72 33.00 2.80
C ALA A 98 35.04 34.17 3.53
N LEU A 99 34.18 33.91 4.51
CA LEU A 99 33.49 34.92 5.31
C LEU A 99 34.35 35.55 6.42
N GLY A 100 35.68 35.40 6.36
CA GLY A 100 36.66 35.75 7.40
C GLY A 100 36.13 36.77 8.41
N PHE A 101 36.04 36.36 9.68
CA PHE A 101 35.31 36.92 10.85
C PHE A 101 35.36 38.44 11.11
N HIS A 102 35.24 39.29 10.09
CA HIS A 102 35.49 40.72 10.17
C HIS A 102 34.20 41.55 10.24
N LYS A 103 33.03 41.00 9.87
CA LYS A 103 31.71 41.64 10.10
C LYS A 103 30.63 40.63 10.55
N PRO A 104 30.42 40.43 11.86
CA PRO A 104 29.65 39.31 12.41
C PRO A 104 28.14 39.31 12.12
N GLY A 105 27.56 40.40 11.62
CA GLY A 105 26.12 40.48 11.33
C GLY A 105 25.70 39.90 9.98
N ARG A 106 26.45 40.17 8.90
CA ARG A 106 26.13 39.71 7.53
C ARG A 106 26.56 38.27 7.28
N SER A 107 27.68 37.85 7.89
CA SER A 107 28.16 36.46 7.82
C SER A 107 27.19 35.48 8.49
N LYS A 108 26.57 35.86 9.62
CA LYS A 108 25.54 35.04 10.29
C LYS A 108 24.30 34.82 9.42
N LEU A 109 23.84 35.85 8.72
CA LEU A 109 22.65 35.76 7.86
C LEU A 109 22.90 34.88 6.63
N MET A 110 24.06 35.01 5.98
CA MET A 110 24.41 34.16 4.84
C MET A 110 24.70 32.71 5.24
N VAL A 111 25.38 32.49 6.37
CA VAL A 111 25.56 31.14 6.95
C VAL A 111 24.20 30.53 7.28
N PHE A 112 23.25 31.30 7.81
CA PHE A 112 21.88 30.84 8.07
C PHE A 112 21.16 30.43 6.78
N PHE A 113 21.14 31.26 5.74
CA PHE A 113 20.52 30.88 4.45
C PHE A 113 21.21 29.67 3.81
N PHE A 114 22.53 29.56 3.94
CA PHE A 114 23.28 28.42 3.41
C PHE A 114 23.04 27.13 4.21
N LEU A 115 22.99 27.20 5.55
CA LEU A 115 22.58 26.09 6.39
C LEU A 115 21.13 25.70 6.09
N MET A 116 20.25 26.66 5.84
CA MET A 116 18.86 26.40 5.48
C MET A 116 18.77 25.68 4.12
N ILE A 117 19.49 26.15 3.09
CA ILE A 117 19.57 25.47 1.78
C ILE A 117 20.22 24.09 1.94
N PHE A 118 21.26 23.95 2.75
CA PHE A 118 21.92 22.67 3.03
C PHE A 118 21.00 21.68 3.75
N ILE A 119 20.29 22.13 4.79
CA ILE A 119 19.27 21.36 5.50
C ILE A 119 18.19 20.95 4.51
N LEU A 120 17.67 21.88 3.71
CA LEU A 120 16.66 21.59 2.68
C LEU A 120 17.17 20.57 1.66
N THR A 121 18.43 20.64 1.24
CA THR A 121 19.00 19.73 0.23
C THR A 121 19.34 18.35 0.80
N LEU A 122 19.77 18.24 2.06
CA LEU A 122 20.00 16.96 2.73
C LEU A 122 18.69 16.26 3.10
N VAL A 123 17.72 17.03 3.62
CA VAL A 123 16.36 16.57 3.87
C VAL A 123 15.69 16.11 2.57
N ALA A 124 15.93 16.83 1.48
CA ALA A 124 15.54 16.42 0.14
C ALA A 124 16.23 15.10 -0.25
N LYS A 125 17.57 15.02 -0.23
CA LYS A 125 18.34 13.87 -0.78
C LYS A 125 17.93 12.52 -0.19
N GLY A 126 17.90 12.37 1.13
CA GLY A 126 17.55 11.09 1.77
C GLY A 126 16.13 10.60 1.45
N LYS A 127 15.25 11.50 0.98
CA LYS A 127 13.84 11.21 0.65
C LYS A 127 13.62 11.06 -0.86
N PHE A 128 14.33 11.83 -1.69
CA PHE A 128 14.26 11.78 -3.15
C PHE A 128 14.98 10.56 -3.73
N ASP A 129 15.95 10.00 -2.99
CA ASP A 129 16.78 8.88 -3.42
C ASP A 129 16.00 7.65 -3.94
N ASN A 130 14.80 7.40 -3.43
CA ASN A 130 13.93 6.32 -3.91
C ASN A 130 12.74 6.81 -4.76
N MET A 131 12.62 8.12 -5.02
CA MET A 131 11.56 8.62 -5.91
C MET A 131 11.78 8.10 -7.30
N GLY A 132 10.70 7.56 -7.87
CA GLY A 132 10.72 7.11 -9.25
C GLY A 132 10.19 8.16 -10.19
N THR A 133 10.53 7.94 -11.45
CA THR A 133 10.08 8.76 -12.57
C THR A 133 8.57 8.75 -12.69
N ASP A 134 7.92 7.70 -12.20
CA ASP A 134 6.46 7.58 -12.03
C ASP A 134 5.89 8.64 -11.07
N SER A 135 6.46 8.79 -9.86
CA SER A 135 6.02 9.79 -8.89
C SER A 135 6.28 11.22 -9.37
N MET A 136 7.34 11.44 -10.16
CA MET A 136 7.59 12.73 -10.78
C MET A 136 6.63 13.02 -11.95
N ALA A 137 6.27 12.00 -12.73
CA ALA A 137 5.29 12.14 -13.80
C ALA A 137 3.94 12.61 -13.22
N GLU A 138 3.50 12.05 -12.09
CA GLU A 138 2.30 12.55 -11.38
C GLU A 138 2.40 14.04 -11.08
N ILE A 139 3.50 14.54 -10.53
CA ILE A 139 3.65 15.99 -10.25
C ILE A 139 3.57 16.83 -11.53
N ILE A 140 4.17 16.36 -12.63
CA ILE A 140 4.19 17.10 -13.89
C ILE A 140 2.82 17.09 -14.57
N HIS A 141 2.03 16.04 -14.37
CA HIS A 141 0.71 15.85 -14.98
C HIS A 141 -0.45 16.29 -14.08
N ALA A 142 -0.21 16.41 -12.79
CA ALA A 142 -1.13 16.91 -11.80
C ALA A 142 -1.42 18.40 -12.02
N ASN A 143 -2.62 18.80 -11.64
CA ASN A 143 -2.94 20.22 -11.56
C ASN A 143 -2.13 20.89 -10.42
N SER A 144 -2.07 22.22 -10.39
CA SER A 144 -1.26 22.96 -9.40
C SER A 144 -1.64 22.68 -7.94
N GLN A 145 -2.89 22.32 -7.67
CA GLN A 145 -3.34 21.96 -6.31
C GLN A 145 -2.84 20.56 -5.93
N GLU A 146 -3.00 19.59 -6.82
CA GLU A 146 -2.58 18.20 -6.63
C GLU A 146 -1.06 18.05 -6.58
N SER A 147 -0.33 18.82 -7.39
CA SER A 147 1.13 18.98 -7.25
C SER A 147 1.51 19.56 -5.89
N GLY A 148 0.74 20.55 -5.40
CA GLY A 148 0.93 21.17 -4.10
C GLY A 148 0.69 20.21 -2.94
N ASP A 149 -0.41 19.47 -2.98
CA ASP A 149 -0.79 18.47 -1.98
C ASP A 149 0.20 17.29 -1.98
N PHE A 150 0.69 16.87 -3.16
CA PHE A 150 1.75 15.88 -3.27
C PHE A 150 3.06 16.37 -2.65
N ILE A 151 3.47 17.61 -2.93
CA ILE A 151 4.66 18.23 -2.34
C ILE A 151 4.49 18.40 -0.82
N GLU A 152 3.33 18.81 -0.34
CA GLU A 152 3.04 18.98 1.08
C GLU A 152 3.05 17.64 1.82
N SER A 153 2.35 16.63 1.28
CA SER A 153 2.41 15.24 1.76
C SER A 153 3.86 14.76 1.83
N TYR A 154 4.65 15.04 0.80
CA TYR A 154 6.05 14.67 0.77
C TYR A 154 6.92 15.41 1.82
N LEU A 155 6.64 16.70 2.06
CA LEU A 155 7.36 17.55 3.01
C LEU A 155 6.89 17.36 4.47
N SER A 156 5.72 16.79 4.74
CA SER A 156 5.20 16.60 6.10
C SER A 156 5.92 15.47 6.86
N PHE A 157 6.65 14.58 6.17
CA PHE A 157 7.36 13.42 6.75
C PHE A 157 8.86 13.67 7.05
N ILE A 158 9.27 14.92 7.26
CA ILE A 158 10.67 15.26 7.57
C ILE A 158 11.02 14.79 9.00
N LYS A 159 11.45 13.54 9.12
CA LYS A 159 12.26 13.06 10.25
C LYS A 159 13.69 12.83 9.77
N LEU A 160 14.65 13.53 10.40
CA LEU A 160 16.09 13.31 10.25
C LEU A 160 16.49 12.08 11.08
N SER A 161 17.07 11.05 10.45
CA SER A 161 17.68 9.93 11.17
C SER A 161 18.91 10.39 11.96
N THR A 162 19.34 9.61 12.96
CA THR A 162 20.55 9.90 13.75
C THR A 162 21.81 9.98 12.89
N LYS A 163 21.90 9.18 11.81
CA LYS A 163 22.99 9.23 10.84
C LYS A 163 22.95 10.52 10.01
N GLU A 164 21.77 10.92 9.55
CA GLU A 164 21.58 12.18 8.81
C GLU A 164 21.83 13.39 9.73
N ALA A 165 21.43 13.33 11.00
CA ALA A 165 21.74 14.35 12.00
C ALA A 165 23.25 14.44 12.26
N LEU A 166 23.94 13.32 12.44
CA LEU A 166 25.41 13.28 12.61
C LEU A 166 26.12 13.90 11.40
N VAL A 167 25.68 13.59 10.19
CA VAL A 167 26.19 14.20 8.94
C VAL A 167 25.84 15.70 8.87
N LEU A 168 24.64 16.10 9.29
CA LEU A 168 24.19 17.49 9.33
C LEU A 168 25.06 18.35 10.28
N PHE A 169 25.45 17.77 11.42
CA PHE A 169 26.22 18.46 12.46
C PHE A 169 27.75 18.23 12.37
N CYS A 170 28.21 17.25 11.59
CA CYS A 170 29.64 16.97 11.39
C CYS A 170 30.44 18.19 10.89
N PRO A 171 29.95 19.00 9.94
CA PRO A 171 30.63 20.22 9.53
C PRO A 171 30.83 21.23 10.68
N LEU A 172 29.87 21.32 11.62
CA LEU A 172 29.98 22.19 12.80
C LEU A 172 31.04 21.69 13.79
N LEU A 173 31.27 20.37 13.85
CA LEU A 173 32.34 19.75 14.65
C LEU A 173 33.73 19.93 14.00
N LEU A 174 33.79 20.09 12.67
CA LEU A 174 35.03 20.33 11.92
C LEU A 174 35.48 21.81 11.98
N VAL A 175 34.60 22.75 12.30
CA VAL A 175 34.93 24.18 12.45
C VAL A 175 36.04 24.45 13.48
N PRO A 176 36.02 23.94 14.72
CA PRO A 176 37.09 24.17 15.68
C PRO A 176 38.42 23.50 15.26
N VAL A 177 38.35 22.31 14.64
CA VAL A 177 39.54 21.61 14.11
C VAL A 177 40.18 22.44 12.99
N TYR A 178 39.36 22.98 12.08
CA TYR A 178 39.83 23.86 11.01
C TYR A 178 40.38 25.19 11.54
N ALA A 179 39.73 25.80 12.53
CA ALA A 179 40.23 27.03 13.18
C ALA A 179 41.60 26.81 13.85
N GLN A 180 41.83 25.63 14.42
CA GLN A 180 43.10 25.24 15.01
C GLN A 180 44.18 24.97 13.95
N LEU A 181 43.83 24.26 12.87
CA LEU A 181 44.74 24.02 11.73
C LEU A 181 45.15 25.33 11.04
N ARG A 182 44.21 26.28 10.87
CA ARG A 182 44.49 27.62 10.32
C ARG A 182 45.43 28.45 11.21
N LYS A 183 45.38 28.24 12.54
CA LYS A 183 46.29 28.89 13.49
C LYS A 183 47.71 28.34 13.39
N ASN A 184 47.86 27.05 13.07
CA ASN A 184 49.15 26.36 13.09
C ASN A 184 49.83 26.26 11.71
N MET A 185 49.07 26.28 10.62
CA MET A 185 49.56 26.20 9.25
C MET A 185 49.32 27.56 8.56
N GLY A 186 50.35 28.40 8.50
CA GLY A 186 50.29 29.71 7.85
C GLY A 186 49.63 29.63 6.46
N MET A 187 48.67 30.54 6.23
CA MET A 187 47.83 30.71 5.04
C MET A 187 48.07 29.71 3.89
N ALA A 188 47.35 28.58 3.89
CA ALA A 188 47.03 27.91 2.64
C ALA A 188 46.28 28.93 1.75
N GLY A 189 46.86 29.26 0.59
CA GLY A 189 46.44 30.39 -0.23
C GLY A 189 45.01 30.22 -0.76
N LEU A 190 44.32 31.35 -0.98
CA LEU A 190 42.99 31.39 -1.62
C LEU A 190 42.90 30.63 -2.97
N GLY A 191 44.02 30.28 -3.59
CA GLY A 191 44.09 29.52 -4.85
C GLY A 191 43.56 28.09 -4.74
N ASP A 192 43.88 27.37 -3.67
CA ASP A 192 43.48 25.96 -3.49
C ASP A 192 41.97 25.83 -3.23
N ILE A 193 41.40 26.80 -2.52
CA ILE A 193 39.94 26.93 -2.32
C ILE A 193 39.20 27.14 -3.64
N ARG A 194 39.77 27.91 -4.60
CA ARG A 194 39.15 28.12 -5.92
C ARG A 194 39.13 26.84 -6.75
N ILE A 195 40.16 25.99 -6.65
CA ILE A 195 40.21 24.70 -7.34
C ILE A 195 39.20 23.74 -6.73
N ALA A 196 39.14 23.65 -5.39
CA ALA A 196 38.12 22.88 -4.70
C ALA A 196 36.69 23.34 -5.06
N LEU A 197 36.43 24.66 -5.11
CA LEU A 197 35.14 25.22 -5.54
C LEU A 197 34.79 24.86 -6.99
N LYS A 198 35.76 24.84 -7.90
CA LYS A 198 35.55 24.41 -9.29
C LYS A 198 35.22 22.92 -9.36
N ILE A 199 35.97 22.07 -8.65
CA ILE A 199 35.70 20.62 -8.59
C ILE A 199 34.31 20.36 -8.02
N ILE A 200 33.93 21.10 -6.97
CA ILE A 200 32.60 21.02 -6.38
C ILE A 200 31.51 21.47 -7.34
N ALA A 201 31.68 22.63 -7.97
CA ALA A 201 30.72 23.13 -8.95
C ALA A 201 30.56 22.15 -10.12
N VAL A 202 31.64 21.50 -10.56
CA VAL A 202 31.61 20.47 -11.60
C VAL A 202 30.84 19.24 -11.12
N ILE A 203 31.12 18.71 -9.93
CA ILE A 203 30.39 17.56 -9.39
C ILE A 203 28.91 17.89 -9.22
N TYR A 204 28.57 19.07 -8.68
CA TYR A 204 27.18 19.49 -8.50
C TYR A 204 26.46 19.68 -9.85
N LEU A 205 27.15 20.24 -10.84
CA LEU A 205 26.66 20.33 -12.21
C LEU A 205 26.41 18.93 -12.79
N LEU A 206 27.32 17.98 -12.57
CA LEU A 206 27.15 16.59 -13.01
C LEU A 206 25.95 15.91 -12.33
N THR A 207 25.71 16.13 -11.03
CA THR A 207 24.52 15.61 -10.32
C THR A 207 23.23 16.21 -10.86
N ILE A 208 23.19 17.53 -11.07
CA ILE A 208 22.03 18.21 -11.68
C ILE A 208 21.77 17.70 -13.09
N VAL A 209 22.82 17.59 -13.92
CA VAL A 209 22.73 17.06 -15.28
C VAL A 209 22.23 15.62 -15.25
N HIS A 210 22.70 14.79 -14.32
CA HIS A 210 22.22 13.42 -14.15
C HIS A 210 20.74 13.38 -13.76
N PHE A 211 20.30 14.18 -12.79
CA PHE A 211 18.90 14.28 -12.39
C PHE A 211 18.00 14.66 -13.59
N PHE A 212 18.37 15.70 -14.33
CA PHE A 212 17.62 16.12 -15.51
C PHE A 212 17.71 15.11 -16.66
N TYR A 213 18.83 14.39 -16.79
CA TYR A 213 18.95 13.29 -17.74
C TYR A 213 18.00 12.14 -17.39
N GLN A 214 17.96 11.71 -16.13
CA GLN A 214 17.06 10.64 -15.69
C GLN A 214 15.59 11.04 -15.86
N MET A 215 15.27 12.31 -15.62
CA MET A 215 13.96 12.87 -15.93
C MET A 215 13.68 12.79 -17.44
N ALA A 216 14.58 13.30 -18.30
CA ALA A 216 14.38 13.32 -19.74
C ALA A 216 14.35 11.92 -20.39
N ALA A 217 15.14 10.97 -19.90
CA ALA A 217 15.25 9.61 -20.44
C ALA A 217 14.05 8.71 -20.12
N ASN A 218 13.30 9.05 -19.06
CA ASN A 218 12.14 8.26 -18.63
C ASN A 218 10.81 9.01 -18.84
N TYR A 219 10.85 10.32 -19.08
CA TYR A 219 9.69 11.14 -19.37
C TYR A 219 9.47 11.27 -20.88
N HIS A 220 8.29 10.85 -21.34
CA HIS A 220 7.88 10.97 -22.74
C HIS A 220 6.56 11.73 -22.84
N PRO A 221 6.37 12.58 -23.86
CA PRO A 221 5.09 13.25 -24.08
C PRO A 221 4.00 12.25 -24.46
N ILE A 222 2.73 12.62 -24.25
CA ILE A 222 1.58 11.77 -24.59
C ILE A 222 1.59 11.28 -26.06
N ASP A 223 2.05 12.13 -26.99
CA ASP A 223 2.15 11.80 -28.41
C ASP A 223 3.05 10.56 -28.66
N TYR A 224 4.13 10.40 -27.88
CA TYR A 224 5.01 9.22 -27.97
C TYR A 224 4.26 7.92 -27.67
N PHE A 225 3.39 7.94 -26.65
CA PHE A 225 2.58 6.78 -26.27
C PHE A 225 1.48 6.54 -27.28
N ARG A 226 0.82 7.61 -27.74
CA ARG A 226 -0.25 7.54 -28.76
C ARG A 226 0.24 6.90 -30.06
N ASP A 227 1.34 7.40 -30.62
CA ASP A 227 1.83 6.95 -31.92
C ASP A 227 2.25 5.46 -31.87
N ARG A 228 2.83 5.01 -30.75
CA ARG A 228 3.14 3.58 -30.50
C ARG A 228 1.89 2.72 -30.36
N LEU A 229 0.87 3.22 -29.65
CA LEU A 229 -0.41 2.53 -29.50
C LEU A 229 -1.10 2.36 -30.86
N GLU A 230 -1.15 3.42 -31.67
CA GLU A 230 -1.76 3.39 -33.00
C GLU A 230 -1.05 2.37 -33.91
N ALA A 231 0.29 2.40 -33.96
CA ALA A 231 1.08 1.44 -34.73
C ALA A 231 0.87 -0.01 -34.27
N SER A 232 0.88 -0.24 -32.96
CA SER A 232 0.68 -1.58 -32.38
C SER A 232 -0.74 -2.11 -32.60
N THR A 233 -1.73 -1.21 -32.59
CA THR A 233 -3.14 -1.51 -32.85
C THR A 233 -3.35 -1.96 -34.28
N ALA A 234 -2.84 -1.20 -35.26
CA ALA A 234 -2.93 -1.55 -36.67
C ALA A 234 -2.37 -2.95 -36.94
N GLN A 235 -1.24 -3.29 -36.31
CA GLN A 235 -0.66 -4.62 -36.46
C GLN A 235 -1.49 -5.73 -35.78
N ALA A 236 -2.05 -5.47 -34.60
CA ALA A 236 -2.86 -6.47 -33.89
C ALA A 236 -4.17 -6.79 -34.63
N MET A 237 -4.77 -5.82 -35.32
CA MET A 237 -6.00 -6.01 -36.10
C MET A 237 -5.88 -7.12 -37.14
N LEU A 238 -4.70 -7.30 -37.74
CA LEU A 238 -4.44 -8.34 -38.76
C LEU A 238 -4.60 -9.77 -38.22
N GLY A 239 -4.36 -9.96 -36.91
CA GLY A 239 -4.39 -11.25 -36.23
C GLY A 239 -5.67 -11.51 -35.43
N MET A 240 -6.69 -10.64 -35.53
CA MET A 240 -7.91 -10.76 -34.72
C MET A 240 -9.15 -11.05 -35.56
N GLU A 241 -10.10 -11.76 -34.97
CA GLU A 241 -11.38 -12.08 -35.60
C GLU A 241 -12.49 -12.22 -34.58
N ARG A 242 -13.74 -11.95 -35.00
CA ARG A 242 -14.93 -12.16 -34.18
C ARG A 242 -15.48 -13.57 -34.40
N LYS A 243 -15.64 -14.35 -33.34
CA LYS A 243 -16.10 -15.74 -33.39
C LYS A 243 -17.48 -15.99 -32.81
N ARG A 244 -17.97 -15.09 -31.95
CA ARG A 244 -19.25 -15.24 -31.26
C ARG A 244 -19.97 -13.91 -31.08
N ASP A 245 -21.26 -13.98 -30.80
CA ASP A 245 -22.03 -12.83 -30.33
C ASP A 245 -21.58 -12.36 -28.95
N ALA A 246 -21.88 -11.10 -28.66
CA ALA A 246 -21.45 -10.42 -27.45
C ALA A 246 -22.66 -9.94 -26.63
N PRO A 247 -22.66 -10.10 -25.30
CA PRO A 247 -23.57 -9.35 -24.45
C PRO A 247 -23.24 -7.86 -24.53
N ASN A 248 -24.17 -7.02 -24.08
CA ASN A 248 -23.84 -5.64 -23.74
C ASN A 248 -23.00 -5.63 -22.46
N VAL A 249 -22.09 -4.67 -22.35
CA VAL A 249 -21.17 -4.59 -21.21
C VAL A 249 -21.16 -3.17 -20.64
N VAL A 250 -21.28 -3.06 -19.32
CA VAL A 250 -21.01 -1.82 -18.58
C VAL A 250 -19.75 -2.04 -17.75
N VAL A 251 -18.70 -1.28 -18.05
CA VAL A 251 -17.41 -1.31 -17.37
C VAL A 251 -17.31 -0.08 -16.48
N TYR A 252 -17.32 -0.27 -15.16
CA TYR A 252 -17.12 0.80 -14.19
C TYR A 252 -15.65 0.79 -13.74
N ILE A 253 -14.93 1.84 -14.10
CA ILE A 253 -13.52 2.07 -13.76
C ILE A 253 -13.50 2.91 -12.49
N GLY A 254 -13.25 2.26 -11.36
CA GLY A 254 -13.01 2.89 -10.06
C GLY A 254 -11.63 3.52 -9.98
N GLU A 255 -11.50 4.45 -9.05
CA GLU A 255 -10.30 5.23 -8.78
C GLU A 255 -9.84 4.92 -7.35
N SER A 256 -8.54 4.67 -7.14
CA SER A 256 -7.90 4.69 -5.81
C SER A 256 -8.67 3.89 -4.74
N THR A 257 -9.01 2.63 -5.03
CA THR A 257 -9.86 1.79 -4.13
C THR A 257 -9.19 0.46 -3.80
N SER A 258 -8.76 0.29 -2.55
CA SER A 258 -8.23 -0.99 -2.05
C SER A 258 -9.33 -2.03 -1.89
N ARG A 259 -9.02 -3.30 -2.19
CA ARG A 259 -9.96 -4.42 -2.00
C ARG A 259 -10.46 -4.51 -0.57
N GLU A 260 -9.56 -4.37 0.39
CA GLU A 260 -9.88 -4.44 1.82
C GLU A 260 -10.85 -3.34 2.30
N THR A 261 -10.91 -2.22 1.59
CA THR A 261 -11.68 -1.05 2.04
C THR A 261 -13.05 -0.93 1.38
N LEU A 262 -13.29 -1.65 0.27
CA LEU A 262 -14.61 -1.70 -0.33
C LEU A 262 -15.52 -2.63 0.48
N PRO A 263 -16.64 -2.15 1.05
CA PRO A 263 -17.41 -2.87 2.06
C PRO A 263 -17.82 -4.29 1.65
N VAL A 264 -18.18 -4.52 0.37
CA VAL A 264 -18.59 -5.84 -0.17
C VAL A 264 -17.53 -6.95 0.01
N TYR A 265 -16.25 -6.57 0.12
CA TYR A 265 -15.11 -7.47 0.36
C TYR A 265 -14.79 -7.69 1.83
N THR A 266 -15.48 -7.02 2.74
CA THR A 266 -15.22 -7.07 4.18
C THR A 266 -16.44 -7.67 4.89
N PRO A 267 -16.52 -9.01 5.03
CA PRO A 267 -17.68 -9.71 5.60
C PRO A 267 -18.02 -9.31 7.04
N ALA A 268 -17.06 -8.69 7.74
CA ALA A 268 -17.13 -8.34 9.15
C ALA A 268 -17.83 -6.99 9.42
N SER A 269 -18.18 -6.23 8.39
CA SER A 269 -18.94 -5.00 8.59
C SER A 269 -20.37 -5.32 9.01
N SER A 270 -20.68 -5.26 10.30
CA SER A 270 -22.06 -5.30 10.83
C SER A 270 -22.91 -4.10 10.39
N LEU A 271 -22.40 -3.25 9.49
CA LEU A 271 -22.99 -1.98 9.09
C LEU A 271 -23.60 -2.13 7.69
N PRO A 272 -24.83 -1.63 7.47
CA PRO A 272 -25.52 -1.71 6.18
C PRO A 272 -24.71 -1.05 5.06
N ASP A 273 -24.52 -1.77 3.95
CA ASP A 273 -23.94 -1.26 2.71
C ASP A 273 -24.78 -1.77 1.52
N PRO A 274 -25.10 -0.93 0.52
CA PRO A 274 -25.98 -1.33 -0.57
C PRO A 274 -25.41 -2.45 -1.46
N LEU A 275 -24.09 -2.64 -1.54
CA LEU A 275 -23.50 -3.76 -2.28
C LEU A 275 -23.51 -5.05 -1.45
N GLN A 276 -23.50 -4.95 -0.11
CA GLN A 276 -23.65 -6.11 0.76
C GLN A 276 -25.02 -6.78 0.60
N GLU A 277 -26.08 -5.99 0.37
CA GLU A 277 -27.45 -6.51 0.14
C GLU A 277 -27.54 -7.44 -1.07
N ILE A 278 -26.75 -7.19 -2.11
CA ILE A 278 -26.73 -7.98 -3.35
C ILE A 278 -25.48 -8.86 -3.48
N ARG A 279 -24.71 -9.04 -2.39
CA ARG A 279 -23.41 -9.72 -2.42
C ARG A 279 -23.47 -11.12 -3.06
N GLN A 280 -24.56 -11.85 -2.85
CA GLN A 280 -24.75 -13.21 -3.39
C GLN A 280 -24.99 -13.23 -4.90
N ASP A 281 -25.43 -12.12 -5.49
CA ASP A 281 -25.61 -11.96 -6.93
C ASP A 281 -24.33 -11.49 -7.65
N LEU A 282 -23.31 -11.07 -6.90
CA LEU A 282 -22.02 -10.62 -7.42
C LEU A 282 -21.02 -11.76 -7.48
N ILE A 283 -20.29 -11.86 -8.59
CA ILE A 283 -19.10 -12.69 -8.71
C ILE A 283 -17.91 -11.85 -8.22
N LEU A 284 -17.58 -11.97 -6.93
CA LEU A 284 -16.45 -11.27 -6.31
C LEU A 284 -15.15 -12.03 -6.55
N TYR A 285 -14.13 -11.38 -7.09
CA TYR A 285 -12.83 -11.99 -7.31
C TYR A 285 -11.93 -11.73 -6.10
N THR A 286 -11.34 -12.79 -5.55
CA THR A 286 -10.64 -12.72 -4.26
C THR A 286 -9.13 -12.48 -4.38
N ASP A 287 -8.56 -12.66 -5.58
CA ASP A 287 -7.11 -12.56 -5.83
C ASP A 287 -6.80 -11.76 -7.11
N VAL A 288 -7.17 -10.48 -7.13
CA VAL A 288 -6.85 -9.54 -8.23
C VAL A 288 -5.88 -8.47 -7.76
N VAL A 289 -4.82 -8.26 -8.54
CA VAL A 289 -3.86 -7.16 -8.35
C VAL A 289 -3.79 -6.26 -9.57
N THR A 290 -3.60 -4.96 -9.35
CA THR A 290 -3.17 -4.05 -10.41
C THR A 290 -1.66 -4.15 -10.68
N SER A 291 -1.25 -3.73 -11.87
CA SER A 291 0.16 -3.71 -12.29
C SER A 291 0.95 -2.53 -11.71
N PHE A 292 0.26 -1.46 -11.31
CA PHE A 292 0.89 -0.26 -10.78
C PHE A 292 -0.03 0.48 -9.81
N SER A 293 0.52 1.23 -8.86
CA SER A 293 -0.29 1.98 -7.88
C SER A 293 -0.76 3.35 -8.38
N HIS A 294 -0.56 3.70 -9.65
CA HIS A 294 -0.94 5.00 -10.21
C HIS A 294 -1.86 4.79 -11.41
N THR A 295 -2.82 5.70 -11.61
CA THR A 295 -3.87 5.61 -12.63
C THR A 295 -3.29 5.39 -14.04
N PHE A 296 -2.41 6.28 -14.53
CA PHE A 296 -1.93 6.17 -15.92
C PHE A 296 -1.16 4.87 -16.19
N PRO A 297 -0.10 4.50 -15.44
CA PRO A 297 0.61 3.24 -15.68
C PRO A 297 -0.29 2.00 -15.54
N SER A 298 -1.23 2.01 -14.59
CA SER A 298 -2.19 0.92 -14.40
C SER A 298 -3.12 0.77 -15.59
N LEU A 299 -3.84 1.83 -15.96
CA LEU A 299 -4.82 1.81 -17.04
C LEU A 299 -4.16 1.63 -18.40
N TYR A 300 -2.94 2.15 -18.59
CA TYR A 300 -2.17 1.88 -19.81
C TYR A 300 -1.95 0.38 -19.99
N ARG A 301 -1.60 -0.35 -18.94
CA ARG A 301 -1.45 -1.81 -19.02
C ARG A 301 -2.80 -2.51 -19.16
N ALA A 302 -3.84 -2.06 -18.47
CA ALA A 302 -5.17 -2.68 -18.47
C ALA A 302 -5.89 -2.57 -19.83
N PHE A 303 -5.84 -1.40 -20.47
CA PHE A 303 -6.51 -1.12 -21.75
C PHE A 303 -5.63 -1.35 -22.97
N THR A 304 -4.52 -2.07 -22.81
CA THR A 304 -3.67 -2.44 -23.94
C THR A 304 -3.44 -3.95 -24.00
N LEU A 305 -3.62 -4.50 -25.19
CA LEU A 305 -3.47 -5.93 -25.47
C LEU A 305 -1.98 -6.27 -25.57
N SER A 306 -1.51 -7.11 -24.64
CA SER A 306 -0.16 -7.65 -24.64
C SER A 306 0.02 -8.75 -25.69
N ARG A 307 1.18 -8.82 -26.33
CA ARG A 307 1.59 -10.00 -27.11
C ARG A 307 2.30 -11.04 -26.27
N GLU A 308 3.03 -10.60 -25.25
CA GLU A 308 3.82 -11.46 -24.35
C GLU A 308 3.47 -11.14 -22.89
N PRO A 309 2.31 -11.60 -22.37
CA PRO A 309 1.81 -11.17 -21.05
C PRO A 309 2.75 -11.43 -19.87
N TYR A 310 3.60 -12.45 -19.97
CA TYR A 310 4.63 -12.71 -18.96
C TYR A 310 5.81 -11.72 -19.08
N LEU A 311 6.39 -11.56 -20.27
CA LEU A 311 7.61 -10.77 -20.46
C LEU A 311 7.37 -9.27 -20.32
N ASP A 312 6.21 -8.79 -20.76
CA ASP A 312 5.88 -7.38 -20.66
C ASP A 312 5.76 -6.87 -19.22
N GLN A 313 5.49 -7.76 -18.25
CA GLN A 313 5.45 -7.36 -16.84
C GLN A 313 6.78 -6.76 -16.37
N PHE A 314 7.90 -7.20 -16.96
CA PHE A 314 9.27 -6.72 -16.66
C PHE A 314 9.69 -5.48 -17.47
N ARG A 315 8.89 -5.04 -18.45
CA ARG A 315 9.17 -3.86 -19.29
C ARG A 315 8.61 -2.59 -18.65
N LEU A 316 9.33 -1.47 -18.77
CA LEU A 316 8.80 -0.17 -18.39
C LEU A 316 7.69 0.25 -19.37
N ILE A 317 6.75 1.09 -18.93
CA ILE A 317 5.62 1.57 -19.75
C ILE A 317 6.10 2.16 -21.08
N LYS A 318 7.19 2.94 -21.07
CA LYS A 318 7.79 3.54 -22.27
C LYS A 318 8.31 2.54 -23.32
N ASP A 319 8.58 1.30 -22.90
CA ASP A 319 9.16 0.24 -23.73
C ASP A 319 8.10 -0.79 -24.16
N LEU A 320 6.83 -0.58 -23.81
CA LEU A 320 5.74 -1.46 -24.20
C LEU A 320 5.28 -1.19 -25.64
N HIS A 321 4.98 -2.28 -26.35
CA HIS A 321 4.40 -2.28 -27.69
C HIS A 321 3.11 -3.09 -27.68
N ARG A 322 2.00 -2.42 -27.36
CA ARG A 322 0.70 -3.04 -27.11
C ARG A 322 -0.41 -2.34 -27.86
N ALA A 323 -1.44 -3.08 -28.27
CA ALA A 323 -2.55 -2.54 -29.03
C ALA A 323 -3.63 -1.95 -28.12
N ASN A 324 -4.28 -0.86 -28.54
CA ASN A 324 -5.34 -0.22 -27.78
C ASN A 324 -6.65 -1.04 -27.85
N SER A 325 -7.14 -1.53 -26.72
CA SER A 325 -8.32 -2.39 -26.70
C SER A 325 -9.60 -1.66 -27.10
N ILE A 326 -9.74 -0.37 -26.80
CA ILE A 326 -10.94 0.42 -27.16
C ILE A 326 -11.01 0.59 -28.68
N ALA A 327 -9.88 0.90 -29.32
CA ALA A 327 -9.79 0.98 -30.78
C ALA A 327 -10.12 -0.36 -31.45
N LEU A 328 -9.62 -1.47 -30.88
CA LEU A 328 -9.94 -2.81 -31.36
C LEU A 328 -11.44 -3.11 -31.22
N LEU A 329 -12.05 -2.87 -30.06
CA LEU A 329 -13.49 -3.06 -29.84
C LEU A 329 -14.33 -2.28 -30.84
N SER A 330 -14.03 -0.99 -31.04
CA SER A 330 -14.74 -0.12 -31.99
C SER A 330 -14.65 -0.62 -33.44
N ALA A 331 -13.50 -1.18 -33.83
CA ALA A 331 -13.26 -1.70 -35.17
C ALA A 331 -13.90 -3.06 -35.43
N PHE A 332 -14.16 -3.85 -34.39
CA PHE A 332 -14.91 -5.11 -34.46
C PHE A 332 -16.40 -4.92 -34.09
N ASP A 333 -16.97 -3.78 -34.49
CA ASP A 333 -18.40 -3.44 -34.40
C ASP A 333 -19.02 -3.45 -32.99
N MET A 334 -18.25 -3.17 -31.95
CA MET A 334 -18.82 -2.77 -30.67
C MET A 334 -19.14 -1.27 -30.67
N GLU A 335 -20.33 -0.92 -30.21
CA GLU A 335 -20.75 0.45 -29.98
C GLU A 335 -20.23 0.92 -28.62
N THR A 336 -19.09 1.60 -28.65
CA THR A 336 -18.32 1.97 -27.46
C THR A 336 -18.66 3.38 -26.97
N HIS A 337 -18.98 3.51 -25.69
CA HIS A 337 -19.24 4.80 -25.02
C HIS A 337 -18.23 5.00 -23.91
N TRP A 338 -17.55 6.15 -23.85
CA TRP A 338 -16.62 6.51 -22.78
C TRP A 338 -17.13 7.75 -22.06
N ILE A 339 -17.56 7.57 -20.81
CA ILE A 339 -18.07 8.65 -19.96
C ILE A 339 -17.11 8.83 -18.79
N SER A 340 -16.45 9.99 -18.72
CA SER A 340 -15.39 10.24 -17.74
C SER A 340 -15.69 11.44 -16.85
N ASN A 341 -15.54 11.24 -15.53
CA ASN A 341 -15.51 12.31 -14.53
C ASN A 341 -14.09 12.67 -14.07
N GLN A 342 -13.07 12.06 -14.69
CA GLN A 342 -11.68 12.47 -14.55
C GLN A 342 -11.49 13.91 -15.04
N ASN A 343 -10.44 14.56 -14.55
CA ASN A 343 -10.18 15.97 -14.80
C ASN A 343 -9.49 16.18 -16.15
N LEU A 344 -10.04 17.02 -17.03
CA LEU A 344 -9.38 17.47 -18.26
C LEU A 344 -9.07 18.96 -18.11
N VAL A 345 -8.00 19.31 -17.39
CA VAL A 345 -7.48 20.70 -17.42
C VAL A 345 -6.47 20.81 -18.55
N GLY A 346 -6.89 20.70 -19.81
CA GLY A 346 -6.01 20.78 -21.00
C GLY A 346 -5.50 19.42 -21.50
N ARG A 347 -4.30 19.36 -22.10
CA ARG A 347 -3.63 18.14 -22.67
C ARG A 347 -3.35 16.99 -21.65
N TRP A 348 -4.09 16.88 -20.55
CA TRP A 348 -3.61 16.25 -19.32
C TRP A 348 -4.48 15.13 -18.73
N ASP A 349 -5.66 14.78 -19.27
CA ASP A 349 -6.29 13.44 -19.01
C ASP A 349 -5.77 12.44 -20.04
N TRP A 350 -4.64 11.81 -19.73
CA TRP A 350 -4.02 10.87 -20.65
C TRP A 350 -4.90 9.65 -20.93
N ASN A 351 -5.78 9.25 -20.01
CA ASN A 351 -6.60 8.05 -20.21
C ASN A 351 -7.73 8.31 -21.20
N SER A 352 -8.44 9.44 -21.07
CA SER A 352 -9.47 9.81 -22.05
C SER A 352 -8.87 10.13 -23.42
N GLU A 353 -7.68 10.74 -23.48
CA GLU A 353 -6.99 11.04 -24.75
C GLU A 353 -6.42 9.79 -25.44
N LEU A 354 -5.80 8.87 -24.69
CA LEU A 354 -5.20 7.66 -25.26
C LEU A 354 -6.23 6.57 -25.55
N PHE A 355 -7.29 6.44 -24.73
CA PHE A 355 -8.28 5.36 -24.85
C PHE A 355 -9.66 5.88 -25.22
N GLY A 356 -10.21 6.82 -24.45
CA GLY A 356 -11.57 7.35 -24.64
C GLY A 356 -11.81 7.94 -26.03
N ARG A 357 -10.81 8.60 -26.63
CA ARG A 357 -10.87 9.15 -28.01
C ARG A 357 -11.14 8.10 -29.09
N HIS A 358 -10.83 6.83 -28.82
CA HIS A 358 -11.10 5.71 -29.73
C HIS A 358 -12.47 5.06 -29.51
N ALA A 359 -13.22 5.50 -28.49
CA ALA A 359 -14.62 5.14 -28.35
C ALA A 359 -15.46 5.87 -29.42
N ARG A 360 -16.59 5.27 -29.81
CA ARG A 360 -17.51 5.90 -30.77
C ARG A 360 -18.19 7.15 -30.19
N HIS A 361 -18.43 7.14 -28.88
CA HIS A 361 -18.97 8.27 -28.14
C HIS A 361 -18.06 8.60 -26.97
N LEU A 362 -17.55 9.83 -26.91
CA LEU A 362 -16.73 10.33 -25.80
C LEU A 362 -17.46 11.48 -25.11
N GLN A 363 -17.65 11.36 -23.80
CA GLN A 363 -18.19 12.40 -22.94
C GLN A 363 -17.29 12.61 -21.72
N VAL A 364 -16.67 13.79 -21.59
CA VAL A 364 -15.87 14.15 -20.43
C VAL A 364 -16.54 15.28 -19.66
N LEU A 365 -16.82 15.05 -18.37
CA LEU A 365 -17.66 15.93 -17.56
C LEU A 365 -16.91 17.14 -16.97
N ASN A 366 -15.61 16.99 -16.72
CA ASN A 366 -14.72 18.01 -16.15
C ASN A 366 -13.65 18.48 -17.16
N GLY A 367 -14.03 18.73 -18.44
CA GLY A 367 -13.05 18.84 -19.53
C GLY A 367 -12.93 20.12 -20.36
N ALA A 368 -13.79 21.14 -20.18
CA ALA A 368 -13.95 22.16 -21.23
C ALA A 368 -13.69 23.63 -20.82
N GLU A 369 -13.36 23.95 -19.58
CA GLU A 369 -13.22 25.36 -19.18
C GLU A 369 -11.77 25.73 -18.85
N ARG A 370 -11.12 26.42 -19.80
CA ARG A 370 -9.89 27.22 -19.63
C ARG A 370 -10.05 28.39 -18.63
N THR A 371 -11.06 28.35 -17.77
CA THR A 371 -11.42 29.41 -16.82
C THR A 371 -11.89 28.77 -15.52
N TYR A 372 -10.97 28.17 -14.77
CA TYR A 372 -11.17 27.99 -13.33
C TYR A 372 -11.04 29.35 -12.63
N SER A 373 -11.99 30.24 -12.89
CA SER A 373 -12.20 31.45 -12.10
C SER A 373 -13.28 31.26 -11.03
N ASN A 374 -14.11 30.20 -11.08
CA ASN A 374 -15.24 29.99 -10.14
C ASN A 374 -15.37 28.61 -9.42
N GLY A 375 -14.39 27.71 -9.50
CA GLY A 375 -13.99 26.91 -8.32
C GLY A 375 -14.76 25.66 -7.82
N THR A 376 -15.58 24.92 -8.60
CA THR A 376 -16.12 23.62 -8.14
C THR A 376 -16.13 22.51 -9.20
N ARG A 377 -15.45 21.39 -8.90
CA ARG A 377 -15.39 20.16 -9.71
C ARG A 377 -16.73 19.39 -9.66
N LYS A 378 -17.15 18.76 -10.76
CA LYS A 378 -18.29 17.82 -10.75
C LYS A 378 -17.89 16.50 -10.09
N THR A 379 -18.72 16.02 -9.18
CA THR A 379 -18.55 14.72 -8.50
C THR A 379 -19.18 13.60 -9.33
N ASP A 380 -18.99 12.33 -8.95
CA ASP A 380 -19.53 11.18 -9.69
C ASP A 380 -21.08 11.12 -9.68
N ARG A 381 -21.76 12.00 -8.94
CA ARG A 381 -23.20 12.24 -9.14
C ARG A 381 -23.49 12.64 -10.59
N ALA A 382 -22.59 13.43 -11.21
CA ALA A 382 -22.66 13.79 -12.62
C ALA A 382 -22.34 12.60 -13.54
N LEU A 383 -21.42 11.71 -13.15
CA LEU A 383 -21.13 10.47 -13.88
C LEU A 383 -22.36 9.58 -13.97
N ILE A 384 -23.04 9.36 -12.85
CA ILE A 384 -24.27 8.55 -12.80
C ILE A 384 -25.40 9.21 -13.60
N ALA A 385 -25.52 10.55 -13.56
CA ALA A 385 -26.48 11.26 -14.39
C ALA A 385 -26.20 11.10 -15.89
N ALA A 386 -24.93 11.20 -16.31
CA ALA A 386 -24.51 11.01 -17.70
C ALA A 386 -24.71 9.56 -18.17
N TYR A 387 -24.40 8.57 -17.32
CA TYR A 387 -24.73 7.16 -17.59
C TYR A 387 -26.22 6.99 -17.88
N ARG A 388 -27.11 7.51 -17.02
CA ARG A 388 -28.57 7.37 -17.19
C ARG A 388 -29.09 7.97 -18.50
N GLN A 389 -28.50 9.06 -18.98
CA GLN A 389 -28.87 9.65 -20.28
C GLN A 389 -28.56 8.74 -21.47
N GLN A 390 -27.60 7.83 -21.32
CA GLN A 390 -27.16 6.92 -22.37
C GLN A 390 -27.59 5.46 -22.11
N ALA A 391 -28.11 5.13 -20.93
CA ALA A 391 -28.38 3.76 -20.52
C ALA A 391 -29.47 3.06 -21.37
N GLU A 392 -30.37 3.81 -22.02
CA GLU A 392 -31.31 3.26 -23.02
C GLU A 392 -30.61 2.61 -24.23
N GLN A 393 -29.36 2.98 -24.52
CA GLN A 393 -28.60 2.30 -25.57
C GLN A 393 -28.41 0.81 -25.26
N LEU A 394 -28.38 0.42 -23.97
CA LEU A 394 -28.27 -0.98 -23.54
C LEU A 394 -29.47 -1.85 -23.94
N ASP A 395 -30.54 -1.27 -24.50
CA ASP A 395 -31.65 -2.01 -25.11
C ASP A 395 -31.38 -2.38 -26.59
N ARG A 396 -30.21 -2.02 -27.12
CA ARG A 396 -29.67 -2.43 -28.44
C ARG A 396 -28.49 -3.38 -28.24
N PRO A 397 -28.18 -4.29 -29.18
CA PRO A 397 -27.05 -5.20 -29.04
C PRO A 397 -25.70 -4.50 -29.20
N ARG A 398 -24.62 -5.19 -28.77
CA ARG A 398 -23.21 -4.83 -28.98
C ARG A 398 -22.78 -3.48 -28.36
N GLN A 399 -23.39 -3.08 -27.24
CA GLN A 399 -22.96 -1.89 -26.51
C GLN A 399 -21.83 -2.23 -25.54
N MET A 400 -20.84 -1.35 -25.42
CA MET A 400 -19.86 -1.38 -24.34
C MET A 400 -19.64 0.01 -23.77
N MET A 401 -20.12 0.25 -22.55
CA MET A 401 -20.10 1.56 -21.90
C MET A 401 -19.04 1.57 -20.79
N PHE A 402 -18.09 2.50 -20.85
CA PHE A 402 -17.05 2.73 -19.86
C PHE A 402 -17.39 3.94 -19.00
N LEU A 403 -17.46 3.75 -17.69
CA LEU A 403 -17.75 4.79 -16.70
C LEU A 403 -16.50 5.02 -15.86
N HIS A 404 -15.84 6.17 -16.04
CA HIS A 404 -14.58 6.47 -15.35
C HIS A 404 -14.82 7.42 -14.16
N SER A 405 -14.79 6.82 -12.97
CA SER A 405 -15.01 7.45 -11.67
C SER A 405 -13.80 8.26 -11.20
N TYR A 406 -14.04 9.25 -10.33
CA TYR A 406 -12.98 9.94 -9.59
C TYR A 406 -13.19 9.94 -8.07
N ALA A 407 -14.31 9.39 -7.58
CA ALA A 407 -14.71 9.56 -6.18
C ALA A 407 -13.68 9.06 -5.15
N GLY A 408 -12.85 8.07 -5.49
CA GLY A 408 -11.85 7.49 -4.59
C GLY A 408 -10.52 8.24 -4.50
N HIS A 409 -10.26 9.21 -5.39
CA HIS A 409 -8.99 9.94 -5.43
C HIS A 409 -8.78 10.78 -4.16
N GLY A 410 -7.54 10.90 -3.66
CA GLY A 410 -7.21 11.82 -2.57
C GLY A 410 -7.26 13.30 -3.02
N ASP A 411 -7.69 14.30 -2.26
CA ASP A 411 -8.35 14.44 -0.96
C ASP A 411 -9.83 14.01 -0.98
N TYR A 412 -10.12 12.84 -0.41
CA TYR A 412 -11.32 12.03 -0.66
C TYR A 412 -12.66 12.77 -0.47
N CYS A 413 -12.80 13.54 0.62
CA CYS A 413 -14.03 14.27 0.92
C CYS A 413 -14.34 15.34 -0.14
N LYS A 414 -13.32 15.94 -0.78
CA LYS A 414 -13.52 16.96 -1.81
C LYS A 414 -14.11 16.38 -3.10
N ASN A 415 -13.97 15.08 -3.32
CA ASN A 415 -14.37 14.40 -4.56
C ASN A 415 -15.79 13.81 -4.50
N ILE A 416 -16.46 13.92 -3.35
CA ILE A 416 -17.84 13.48 -3.14
C ILE A 416 -18.76 14.65 -2.72
N PRO A 417 -20.07 14.60 -3.01
CA PRO A 417 -21.00 15.65 -2.58
C PRO A 417 -21.01 15.82 -1.06
N ARG A 418 -21.06 17.07 -0.55
CA ARG A 418 -21.07 17.34 0.89
C ARG A 418 -22.24 16.69 1.63
N ASP A 419 -23.40 16.54 0.99
CA ASP A 419 -24.58 15.87 1.51
C ASP A 419 -24.45 14.33 1.58
N GLU A 420 -23.41 13.78 0.95
CA GLU A 420 -23.04 12.36 1.00
C GLU A 420 -21.93 12.06 2.01
N TRP A 421 -21.37 13.09 2.68
CA TRP A 421 -20.33 12.89 3.71
C TRP A 421 -20.93 12.15 4.90
N ARG A 422 -20.64 10.85 4.98
CA ARG A 422 -21.15 9.95 5.99
C ARG A 422 -20.04 8.98 6.37
N VAL A 423 -19.49 9.17 7.56
CA VAL A 423 -18.61 8.17 8.17
C VAL A 423 -19.49 6.97 8.50
N SER A 424 -19.37 5.93 7.71
CA SER A 424 -20.07 4.68 7.88
C SER A 424 -19.51 3.89 9.06
N GLY A 425 -18.21 4.04 9.35
CA GLY A 425 -17.48 3.25 10.33
C GLY A 425 -17.15 1.83 9.83
N GLN A 426 -17.31 1.59 8.52
CA GLN A 426 -17.08 0.30 7.88
C GLN A 426 -15.58 0.01 7.73
N ILE A 427 -14.77 1.04 7.46
CA ILE A 427 -13.32 0.88 7.29
C ILE A 427 -12.59 0.78 8.63
N LEU A 428 -12.88 1.67 9.60
CA LEU A 428 -12.28 1.64 10.94
C LEU A 428 -13.34 1.77 12.04
N PRO A 429 -13.31 0.90 13.07
CA PRO A 429 -14.15 1.06 14.23
C PRO A 429 -13.65 2.17 15.16
N PRO A 430 -14.52 2.71 16.04
CA PRO A 430 -14.17 3.75 17.01
C PRO A 430 -13.39 3.16 18.20
N LEU A 431 -12.17 2.66 17.94
CA LEU A 431 -11.26 2.11 18.95
C LEU A 431 -10.09 3.05 19.24
N PRO A 432 -9.40 2.90 20.39
CA PRO A 432 -8.18 3.65 20.69
C PRO A 432 -7.09 3.44 19.64
N GLN A 433 -6.25 4.45 19.41
CA GLN A 433 -5.17 4.38 18.41
C GLN A 433 -4.30 3.13 18.56
N LYS A 434 -3.87 2.81 19.79
CA LYS A 434 -2.98 1.65 20.03
C LYS A 434 -3.68 0.31 19.75
N ALA A 435 -5.01 0.24 19.89
CA ALA A 435 -5.79 -0.92 19.48
C ALA A 435 -5.85 -1.06 17.95
N LEU A 436 -5.95 0.05 17.22
CA LEU A 436 -6.04 0.08 15.76
C LEU A 436 -4.67 -0.16 15.10
N PHE A 437 -3.69 0.67 15.43
CA PHE A 437 -2.42 0.81 14.73
C PHE A 437 -1.25 0.10 15.43
N GLY A 438 -1.45 -0.51 16.60
CA GLY A 438 -0.37 -1.12 17.36
C GLY A 438 0.68 -0.09 17.78
N ASP A 439 1.95 -0.38 17.50
CA ASP A 439 3.07 0.48 17.83
C ASP A 439 3.44 1.44 16.68
N MET A 440 2.67 1.43 15.57
CA MET A 440 2.93 2.30 14.41
C MET A 440 3.04 3.77 14.82
N TYR A 441 4.11 4.44 14.39
CA TYR A 441 4.16 5.89 14.47
C TYR A 441 3.14 6.55 13.53
N VAL A 442 2.02 6.99 14.10
CA VAL A 442 1.05 7.87 13.44
C VAL A 442 1.45 9.31 13.74
N GLY A 443 1.76 10.12 12.71
CA GLY A 443 2.17 11.53 12.85
C GLY A 443 1.12 12.41 13.53
N ASP A 444 0.47 13.31 12.78
CA ASP A 444 -0.75 13.95 13.28
C ASP A 444 -1.89 12.92 13.25
N LEU A 445 -2.23 12.37 14.42
CA LEU A 445 -3.31 11.40 14.56
C LEU A 445 -4.66 11.97 14.11
N ARG A 446 -4.92 13.25 14.39
CA ARG A 446 -6.20 13.86 14.03
C ARG A 446 -6.31 13.94 12.51
N GLU A 447 -5.28 14.44 11.84
CA GLU A 447 -5.22 14.50 10.38
C GLU A 447 -5.36 13.10 9.76
N ARG A 448 -4.62 12.11 10.28
CA ARG A 448 -4.72 10.71 9.84
C ARG A 448 -6.16 10.18 9.96
N MET A 449 -6.79 10.37 11.11
CA MET A 449 -8.14 9.86 11.34
C MET A 449 -9.19 10.59 10.50
N GLU A 450 -9.03 11.90 10.27
CA GLU A 450 -9.91 12.64 9.35
C GLU A 450 -9.74 12.16 7.89
N SER A 451 -8.51 11.92 7.43
CA SER A 451 -8.23 11.34 6.11
C SER A 451 -8.93 9.98 5.94
N ILE A 452 -8.82 9.09 6.94
CA ILE A 452 -9.49 7.78 6.91
C ILE A 452 -11.02 7.90 6.93
N LYS A 453 -11.60 8.80 7.72
CA LYS A 453 -13.06 9.06 7.74
C LYS A 453 -13.56 9.59 6.39
N CYS A 454 -12.77 10.44 5.74
CA CYS A 454 -13.07 10.94 4.41
C CYS A 454 -13.04 9.83 3.37
N TYR A 455 -12.04 8.95 3.45
CA TYR A 455 -11.96 7.77 2.59
C TYR A 455 -13.13 6.79 2.83
N ASP A 456 -13.54 6.58 4.08
CA ASP A 456 -14.72 5.80 4.45
C ASP A 456 -16.02 6.39 3.87
N SER A 457 -16.16 7.72 3.88
CA SER A 457 -17.27 8.41 3.23
C SER A 457 -17.25 8.21 1.70
N ALA A 458 -16.06 8.25 1.09
CA ALA A 458 -15.89 8.00 -0.34
C ALA A 458 -16.28 6.57 -0.72
N MET A 459 -15.87 5.57 0.05
CA MET A 459 -16.26 4.17 -0.18
C MET A 459 -17.78 3.98 -0.10
N SER A 460 -18.44 4.60 0.87
CA SER A 460 -19.92 4.56 0.96
C SER A 460 -20.58 5.18 -0.27
N PHE A 461 -20.06 6.31 -0.75
CA PHE A 461 -20.57 6.97 -1.96
C PHE A 461 -20.34 6.11 -3.22
N ILE A 462 -19.17 5.49 -3.35
CA ILE A 462 -18.85 4.55 -4.44
C ILE A 462 -19.81 3.35 -4.40
N SER A 463 -20.03 2.72 -3.24
CA SER A 463 -20.98 1.61 -3.09
C SER A 463 -22.38 1.98 -3.58
N LYS A 464 -22.88 3.18 -3.23
CA LYS A 464 -24.19 3.66 -3.69
C LYS A 464 -24.24 3.87 -5.21
N ASN A 465 -23.19 4.45 -5.79
CA ASN A 465 -23.11 4.67 -7.23
C ASN A 465 -23.06 3.34 -7.99
N LEU A 466 -22.26 2.39 -7.53
CA LEU A 466 -22.18 1.03 -8.09
C LEU A 466 -23.54 0.34 -8.01
N ARG A 467 -24.20 0.39 -6.85
CA ARG A 467 -25.56 -0.17 -6.69
C ARG A 467 -26.55 0.46 -7.67
N ALA A 468 -26.53 1.78 -7.83
CA ALA A 468 -27.44 2.47 -8.75
C ALA A 468 -27.26 2.04 -10.22
N VAL A 469 -26.03 1.76 -10.67
CA VAL A 469 -25.78 1.24 -12.01
C VAL A 469 -26.20 -0.22 -12.13
N ILE A 470 -25.91 -1.05 -11.12
CA ILE A 470 -26.30 -2.46 -11.13
C ILE A 470 -27.82 -2.63 -11.12
N ASP A 471 -28.54 -1.84 -10.34
CA ASP A 471 -30.01 -1.86 -10.29
C ASP A 471 -30.63 -1.50 -11.65
N ASP A 472 -30.00 -0.57 -12.39
CA ASP A 472 -30.41 -0.23 -13.75
C ASP A 472 -30.11 -1.36 -14.74
N VAL A 473 -28.91 -1.94 -14.69
CA VAL A 473 -28.50 -3.11 -15.48
C VAL A 473 -29.43 -4.31 -15.25
N ALA A 474 -29.85 -4.53 -14.00
CA ALA A 474 -30.75 -5.61 -13.62
C ALA A 474 -32.14 -5.48 -14.28
N GLN A 475 -32.59 -4.27 -14.59
CA GLN A 475 -33.89 -3.99 -15.22
C GLN A 475 -33.85 -4.11 -16.76
N ARG A 476 -32.66 -4.20 -17.36
CA ARG A 476 -32.51 -4.29 -18.82
C ARG A 476 -33.03 -5.63 -19.34
N LYS A 477 -33.73 -5.58 -20.48
CA LYS A 477 -34.28 -6.78 -21.16
C LYS A 477 -33.20 -7.52 -21.95
N MET A 478 -32.25 -6.79 -22.51
CA MET A 478 -31.12 -7.36 -23.24
C MET A 478 -30.13 -8.03 -22.28
N PRO A 479 -29.34 -9.02 -22.75
CA PRO A 479 -28.19 -9.55 -22.00
C PRO A 479 -27.17 -8.45 -21.69
N VAL A 480 -27.01 -8.10 -20.41
CA VAL A 480 -26.02 -7.11 -19.95
C VAL A 480 -25.14 -7.70 -18.85
N VAL A 481 -23.82 -7.55 -19.01
CA VAL A 481 -22.79 -7.86 -18.01
C VAL A 481 -22.24 -6.56 -17.46
N PHE A 482 -22.25 -6.40 -16.14
CA PHE A 482 -21.58 -5.31 -15.44
C PHE A 482 -20.25 -5.80 -14.88
N LEU A 483 -19.17 -5.04 -15.10
CA LEU A 483 -17.83 -5.33 -14.61
C LEU A 483 -17.31 -4.09 -13.89
N TYR A 484 -16.91 -4.24 -12.63
CA TYR A 484 -16.23 -3.21 -11.86
C TYR A 484 -14.79 -3.62 -11.55
N PHE A 485 -13.88 -2.67 -11.65
CA PHE A 485 -12.53 -2.77 -11.11
C PHE A 485 -12.05 -1.39 -10.64
N ALA A 486 -11.16 -1.35 -9.66
CA ALA A 486 -10.38 -0.14 -9.38
C ALA A 486 -9.09 -0.14 -10.19
N ASP A 487 -8.67 1.01 -10.70
CA ASP A 487 -7.39 1.18 -11.39
C ASP A 487 -6.20 0.79 -10.49
N HIS A 488 -6.21 1.23 -9.24
CA HIS A 488 -5.27 0.85 -8.20
C HIS A 488 -5.93 0.93 -6.81
N GLY A 489 -5.18 0.50 -5.80
CA GLY A 489 -5.59 0.64 -4.40
C GLY A 489 -4.97 1.86 -3.72
N GLU A 490 -5.29 2.04 -2.45
CA GLU A 490 -5.00 3.22 -1.63
C GLU A 490 -4.67 2.81 -0.18
N GLU A 491 -3.49 3.22 0.33
CA GLU A 491 -3.02 2.92 1.69
C GLU A 491 -3.23 4.11 2.63
N VAL A 492 -4.45 4.19 3.16
CA VAL A 492 -4.86 5.26 4.07
C VAL A 492 -4.39 5.06 5.52
N PHE A 493 -4.12 3.81 5.93
CA PHE A 493 -3.81 3.48 7.32
C PHE A 493 -2.37 3.86 7.66
N GLU A 494 -1.41 3.39 6.87
CA GLU A 494 0.00 3.77 7.02
C GLU A 494 0.26 5.20 6.50
N GLY A 495 -0.60 5.67 5.62
CA GLY A 495 -0.55 7.03 5.11
C GLY A 495 0.46 7.28 4.03
N THR A 496 0.72 6.25 3.25
CA THR A 496 1.53 6.31 2.05
C THR A 496 0.69 6.64 0.84
N SER A 497 -0.65 6.68 0.98
CA SER A 497 -1.56 6.94 -0.13
C SER A 497 -1.33 5.92 -1.25
N HIS A 498 -1.06 6.36 -2.47
CA HIS A 498 -0.69 5.51 -3.59
C HIS A 498 0.82 5.56 -3.93
N ASP A 499 1.68 6.00 -2.99
CA ASP A 499 3.13 6.09 -3.16
C ASP A 499 3.77 4.73 -3.42
N SER A 500 4.06 4.48 -4.70
CA SER A 500 4.69 3.27 -5.23
C SER A 500 6.02 2.89 -4.56
N ARG A 501 6.69 3.79 -3.83
CA ARG A 501 7.99 3.52 -3.14
C ARG A 501 7.79 2.82 -1.81
N ARG A 502 6.69 3.15 -1.13
CA ARG A 502 6.32 2.63 0.18
C ARG A 502 5.12 1.71 0.00
N ASN A 503 5.29 0.73 -0.87
CA ASN A 503 4.20 -0.16 -1.24
C ASN A 503 3.80 -1.09 -0.08
N SER A 504 2.51 -1.36 -0.04
CA SER A 504 1.84 -2.38 0.75
C SER A 504 0.90 -3.13 -0.20
N PHE A 505 0.34 -4.26 0.25
CA PHE A 505 -0.66 -4.98 -0.54
C PHE A 505 -1.89 -4.12 -0.86
N ARG A 506 -2.24 -3.14 -0.01
CA ARG A 506 -3.37 -2.25 -0.25
C ARG A 506 -3.18 -1.34 -1.46
N HIS A 507 -1.95 -1.05 -1.87
CA HIS A 507 -1.71 -0.25 -3.07
C HIS A 507 -2.04 -1.00 -4.37
N ILE A 508 -2.00 -2.34 -4.34
CA ILE A 508 -2.14 -3.15 -5.56
C ILE A 508 -3.30 -4.14 -5.54
N GLU A 509 -3.76 -4.61 -4.38
CA GLU A 509 -4.93 -5.49 -4.29
C GLU A 509 -6.20 -4.65 -4.43
N ILE A 510 -6.89 -4.86 -5.54
CA ILE A 510 -8.03 -4.06 -5.95
C ILE A 510 -9.33 -4.88 -5.90
N PRO A 511 -10.49 -4.25 -5.65
CA PRO A 511 -11.76 -4.90 -5.88
C PRO A 511 -11.96 -5.13 -7.38
N PHE A 512 -12.43 -6.33 -7.73
CA PHE A 512 -12.78 -6.68 -9.10
C PHE A 512 -14.00 -7.61 -9.05
N PHE A 513 -15.15 -7.19 -9.57
CA PHE A 513 -16.34 -8.03 -9.53
C PHE A 513 -17.24 -7.87 -10.73
N ILE A 514 -18.06 -8.89 -10.96
CA ILE A 514 -18.91 -9.00 -12.14
C ILE A 514 -20.34 -9.29 -11.71
N TYR A 515 -21.30 -8.69 -12.39
CA TYR A 515 -22.72 -8.97 -12.26
C TYR A 515 -23.31 -9.30 -13.62
N PHE A 516 -24.13 -10.36 -13.67
CA PHE A 516 -24.91 -10.71 -14.87
C PHE A 516 -26.38 -10.46 -14.58
N ASN A 517 -27.03 -9.67 -15.43
CA ASN A 517 -28.49 -9.61 -15.37
C ASN A 517 -29.12 -10.97 -15.75
N ALA A 518 -30.42 -11.13 -15.49
CA ALA A 518 -31.10 -12.41 -15.71
C ALA A 518 -31.01 -12.87 -17.19
N ALA A 519 -31.12 -11.94 -18.13
CA ALA A 519 -30.99 -12.24 -19.57
C ALA A 519 -29.58 -12.72 -19.94
N ALA A 520 -28.52 -12.11 -19.38
CA ALA A 520 -27.14 -12.52 -19.62
C ALA A 520 -26.83 -13.90 -19.04
N ARG A 521 -27.30 -14.20 -17.82
CA ARG A 521 -27.15 -15.55 -17.23
C ARG A 521 -27.77 -16.63 -18.10
N LYS A 522 -28.91 -16.34 -18.74
CA LYS A 522 -29.62 -17.27 -19.62
C LYS A 522 -28.97 -17.39 -21.00
N ALA A 523 -28.55 -16.27 -21.60
CA ALA A 523 -28.02 -16.24 -22.96
C ALA A 523 -26.55 -16.67 -23.04
N TYR A 524 -25.78 -16.47 -21.96
CA TYR A 524 -24.34 -16.75 -21.91
C TYR A 524 -23.96 -17.58 -20.66
N PRO A 525 -24.55 -18.78 -20.47
CA PRO A 525 -24.30 -19.60 -19.29
C PRO A 525 -22.82 -20.00 -19.16
N ASP A 526 -22.14 -20.27 -20.28
CA ASP A 526 -20.73 -20.68 -20.28
C ASP A 526 -19.81 -19.57 -19.75
N LEU A 527 -20.04 -18.30 -20.14
CA LEU A 527 -19.30 -17.16 -19.62
C LEU A 527 -19.54 -16.98 -18.12
N TYR A 528 -20.80 -17.14 -17.68
CA TYR A 528 -21.17 -17.06 -16.27
C TYR A 528 -20.48 -18.16 -15.42
N GLN A 529 -20.48 -19.40 -15.90
CA GLN A 529 -19.84 -20.52 -15.21
C GLN A 529 -18.31 -20.36 -15.18
N ALA A 530 -17.69 -19.93 -16.27
CA ALA A 530 -16.26 -19.65 -16.31
C ALA A 530 -15.87 -18.54 -15.31
N ALA A 531 -16.64 -17.44 -15.27
CA ALA A 531 -16.41 -16.36 -14.31
C ALA A 531 -16.51 -16.84 -12.85
N LEU A 532 -17.51 -17.69 -12.54
CA LEU A 532 -17.64 -18.30 -11.21
C LEU A 532 -16.45 -19.22 -10.88
N ALA A 533 -16.02 -20.06 -11.83
CA ALA A 533 -14.92 -21.00 -11.65
C ALA A 533 -13.55 -20.32 -11.51
N ASN A 534 -13.40 -19.09 -12.03
CA ASN A 534 -12.15 -18.34 -12.01
C ASN A 534 -12.07 -17.29 -10.89
N ARG A 535 -13.13 -17.07 -10.10
CA ARG A 535 -13.21 -15.99 -9.11
C ARG A 535 -12.12 -16.02 -8.02
N ASP A 536 -11.61 -17.21 -7.71
CA ASP A 536 -10.59 -17.42 -6.67
C ASP A 536 -9.19 -17.65 -7.26
N LYS A 537 -9.03 -17.50 -8.59
CA LYS A 537 -7.73 -17.65 -9.26
C LYS A 537 -6.96 -16.33 -9.28
N PRO A 538 -5.62 -16.37 -9.21
CA PRO A 538 -4.78 -15.19 -9.38
C PRO A 538 -5.04 -14.51 -10.72
N TYR A 539 -5.35 -13.21 -10.69
CA TYR A 539 -5.55 -12.39 -11.88
C TYR A 539 -4.81 -11.05 -11.74
N SER A 540 -4.33 -10.51 -12.86
CA SER A 540 -3.76 -9.17 -12.95
C SER A 540 -4.65 -8.28 -13.80
N LEU A 541 -4.90 -7.05 -13.36
CA LEU A 541 -5.66 -6.05 -14.12
C LEU A 541 -5.03 -5.77 -15.48
N GLU A 542 -3.73 -5.99 -15.63
CA GLU A 542 -3.01 -5.87 -16.91
C GLU A 542 -3.56 -6.77 -18.02
N TRP A 543 -4.33 -7.81 -17.69
CA TRP A 543 -4.97 -8.68 -18.68
C TRP A 543 -6.44 -8.30 -18.93
N LEU A 544 -6.91 -7.17 -18.42
CA LEU A 544 -8.29 -6.71 -18.64
C LEU A 544 -8.65 -6.61 -20.12
N SER A 545 -7.73 -6.16 -20.98
CA SER A 545 -7.94 -6.08 -22.43
C SER A 545 -8.34 -7.43 -23.02
N ASP A 546 -7.68 -8.52 -22.62
CA ASP A 546 -8.05 -9.90 -22.98
C ASP A 546 -9.46 -10.25 -22.52
N THR A 547 -9.83 -9.87 -21.29
CA THR A 547 -11.17 -10.11 -20.73
C THR A 547 -12.26 -9.36 -21.50
N LEU A 548 -12.03 -8.10 -21.88
CA LEU A 548 -12.98 -7.28 -22.63
C LEU A 548 -13.14 -7.76 -24.08
N LEU A 549 -12.04 -8.13 -24.74
CA LEU A 549 -12.07 -8.69 -26.09
C LEU A 549 -12.77 -10.03 -26.12
N ASP A 550 -12.52 -10.89 -25.12
CA ASP A 550 -13.26 -12.15 -24.97
C ASP A 550 -14.76 -11.84 -24.86
N LEU A 551 -15.21 -11.01 -23.91
CA LEU A 551 -16.63 -10.61 -23.79
C LEU A 551 -17.24 -10.16 -25.12
N ALA A 552 -16.52 -9.35 -25.90
CA ALA A 552 -16.94 -8.86 -27.22
C ALA A 552 -16.96 -9.93 -28.33
N GLY A 553 -16.57 -11.16 -28.02
CA GLY A 553 -16.51 -12.30 -28.92
C GLY A 553 -15.33 -12.26 -29.89
N ILE A 554 -14.28 -11.49 -29.55
CA ILE A 554 -13.08 -11.28 -30.36
C ILE A 554 -11.97 -12.19 -29.86
N GLU A 555 -11.32 -12.89 -30.77
CA GLU A 555 -10.18 -13.76 -30.49
C GLU A 555 -8.92 -13.28 -31.19
N SER A 556 -7.76 -13.62 -30.62
CA SER A 556 -6.45 -13.44 -31.23
C SER A 556 -5.94 -14.77 -31.77
N LYS A 557 -5.42 -14.76 -33.00
CA LYS A 557 -4.74 -15.90 -33.62
C LYS A 557 -3.32 -16.11 -33.08
N ASP A 558 -2.73 -15.07 -32.47
CA ASP A 558 -1.34 -15.09 -32.00
C ASP A 558 -1.21 -15.84 -30.67
N ARG A 559 -2.22 -15.73 -29.78
CA ARG A 559 -2.24 -16.41 -28.48
C ARG A 559 -3.65 -16.51 -27.90
N ALA A 560 -3.84 -17.44 -26.98
CA ALA A 560 -5.04 -17.49 -26.15
C ALA A 560 -5.15 -16.22 -25.26
N LEU A 561 -6.38 -15.73 -25.12
CA LEU A 561 -6.70 -14.59 -24.25
C LEU A 561 -6.73 -15.03 -22.78
N LEU A 562 -6.08 -14.27 -21.91
CA LEU A 562 -6.08 -14.41 -20.45
C LEU A 562 -7.36 -13.78 -19.88
N SER A 563 -8.49 -14.42 -20.13
CA SER A 563 -9.81 -13.92 -19.71
C SER A 563 -10.41 -14.74 -18.59
N VAL A 564 -11.05 -14.05 -17.65
CA VAL A 564 -11.82 -14.66 -16.56
C VAL A 564 -13.07 -15.40 -17.07
N PHE A 565 -13.47 -15.19 -18.33
CA PHE A 565 -14.59 -15.86 -18.97
C PHE A 565 -14.22 -17.13 -19.75
N ARG A 566 -12.96 -17.59 -19.67
CA ARG A 566 -12.55 -18.88 -20.26
C ARG A 566 -12.62 -20.02 -19.25
N PRO A 567 -12.97 -21.25 -19.67
CA PRO A 567 -13.04 -22.41 -18.79
C PRO A 567 -11.75 -22.65 -17.98
N GLU A 568 -10.59 -22.39 -18.58
CA GLU A 568 -9.30 -22.51 -17.93
C GLU A 568 -8.47 -21.22 -18.06
N LEU A 569 -8.51 -20.38 -17.02
CA LEU A 569 -7.59 -19.26 -16.89
C LEU A 569 -6.19 -19.75 -16.46
N HIS A 570 -5.28 -19.87 -17.42
CA HIS A 570 -3.85 -20.18 -17.20
C HIS A 570 -3.02 -18.90 -17.12
N ALA A 571 -3.28 -18.11 -16.08
CA ALA A 571 -2.56 -16.86 -15.83
C ALA A 571 -1.08 -17.12 -15.46
N PRO A 572 -0.12 -16.36 -16.02
CA PRO A 572 1.26 -16.42 -15.55
C PRO A 572 1.38 -15.84 -14.13
N LYS A 573 2.53 -16.08 -13.49
CA LYS A 573 2.85 -15.45 -12.20
C LYS A 573 2.84 -13.92 -12.33
N ARG A 574 2.32 -13.25 -11.31
CA ARG A 574 2.12 -11.79 -11.32
C ARG A 574 3.29 -11.04 -10.72
N TYR A 575 3.59 -9.90 -11.33
CA TYR A 575 4.49 -8.87 -10.85
C TYR A 575 3.80 -7.50 -10.97
N ALA A 576 4.20 -6.55 -10.14
CA ALA A 576 3.67 -5.20 -10.14
C ALA A 576 4.78 -4.17 -9.93
N LEU A 577 4.46 -2.88 -10.01
CA LEU A 577 5.34 -1.76 -9.66
C LEU A 577 6.70 -1.78 -10.38
N ARG A 578 6.69 -2.13 -11.68
CA ARG A 578 7.90 -2.09 -12.50
C ARG A 578 8.31 -0.63 -12.75
N ARG A 579 9.39 -0.19 -12.10
CA ARG A 579 9.78 1.24 -12.09
C ARG A 579 11.29 1.47 -12.04
N THR A 580 11.68 2.73 -12.23
CA THR A 580 13.04 3.23 -12.12
C THR A 580 13.08 4.38 -11.11
N ASP A 581 14.00 4.34 -10.13
CA ASP A 581 14.25 5.52 -9.28
C ASP A 581 15.07 6.61 -10.01
N ILE A 582 15.14 7.82 -9.45
CA ILE A 582 15.94 8.92 -9.99
C ILE A 582 17.45 8.62 -10.05
N ARG A 583 17.93 7.54 -9.43
CA ARG A 583 19.34 7.08 -9.49
C ARG A 583 19.54 6.02 -10.58
N GLY A 584 18.49 5.61 -11.27
CA GLY A 584 18.50 4.58 -12.30
C GLY A 584 18.34 3.16 -11.77
N ASN A 585 18.13 2.96 -10.47
CA ASN A 585 17.88 1.63 -9.91
C ASN A 585 16.54 1.11 -10.42
N GLN A 586 16.52 -0.15 -10.83
CA GLN A 586 15.36 -0.81 -11.41
C GLN A 586 14.67 -1.67 -10.36
N PHE A 587 13.37 -1.47 -10.20
CA PHE A 587 12.56 -2.15 -9.19
C PHE A 587 11.39 -2.89 -9.80
N ILE A 588 10.97 -3.96 -9.12
CA ILE A 588 9.75 -4.70 -9.38
C ILE A 588 9.21 -5.27 -8.07
N LEU A 589 7.90 -5.47 -7.98
CA LEU A 589 7.26 -6.18 -6.89
C LEU A 589 6.89 -7.57 -7.37
N ALA A 590 7.51 -8.60 -6.80
CA ALA A 590 7.14 -9.98 -7.09
C ALA A 590 5.92 -10.38 -6.23
N VAL A 591 4.77 -10.62 -6.87
CA VAL A 591 3.52 -10.93 -6.16
C VAL A 591 3.42 -12.43 -5.87
N ASP A 592 3.57 -13.26 -6.91
CA ASP A 592 3.40 -14.71 -6.79
C ASP A 592 4.70 -15.52 -6.89
N ASP A 593 5.81 -14.90 -7.30
CA ASP A 593 7.10 -15.56 -7.53
C ASP A 593 8.17 -15.06 -6.56
N GLU A 594 9.03 -15.95 -6.08
CA GLU A 594 10.11 -15.62 -5.17
C GLU A 594 11.34 -15.08 -5.93
N ASP A 595 11.50 -15.39 -7.23
CA ASP A 595 12.84 -15.43 -7.83
C ASP A 595 13.01 -15.05 -9.32
N ALA A 596 12.02 -14.46 -10.02
CA ALA A 596 12.31 -13.90 -11.34
C ALA A 596 13.01 -12.53 -11.28
N SER A 597 12.83 -11.76 -10.19
CA SER A 597 13.46 -10.43 -10.05
C SER A 597 15.00 -10.50 -10.12
N SER A 598 15.60 -11.54 -9.53
CA SER A 598 17.05 -11.82 -9.56
C SER A 598 17.53 -12.14 -10.98
N ARG A 599 16.73 -12.83 -11.80
CA ARG A 599 17.05 -13.17 -13.21
C ARG A 599 17.10 -11.95 -14.13
N HIS A 600 16.37 -10.89 -13.79
CA HIS A 600 16.26 -9.67 -14.60
C HIS A 600 17.10 -8.50 -14.06
N ALA A 601 17.97 -8.74 -13.07
CA ALA A 601 18.73 -7.71 -12.37
C ALA A 601 17.84 -6.58 -11.80
N LEU A 602 16.67 -6.95 -11.26
CA LEU A 602 15.69 -6.03 -10.67
C LEU A 602 15.66 -6.17 -9.14
N LEU A 603 15.60 -5.05 -8.43
CA LEU A 603 15.45 -5.03 -6.98
C LEU A 603 13.99 -5.29 -6.58
N ASN A 604 13.76 -6.32 -5.76
CA ASN A 604 12.41 -6.63 -5.26
C ASN A 604 12.01 -5.66 -4.13
N GLN A 605 10.93 -4.90 -4.32
CA GLN A 605 10.39 -3.97 -3.30
C GLN A 605 9.36 -4.63 -2.36
N GLY A 606 9.30 -5.96 -2.29
CA GLY A 606 8.28 -6.69 -1.55
C GLY A 606 8.23 -6.42 -0.04
N HIS A 607 7.07 -5.94 0.43
CA HIS A 607 6.66 -5.97 1.84
C HIS A 607 6.68 -7.42 2.38
N ASP A 608 6.86 -7.59 3.70
CA ASP A 608 6.87 -8.94 4.32
C ASP A 608 5.58 -9.71 4.02
N TYR A 609 4.47 -8.98 3.86
CA TYR A 609 3.20 -9.48 3.30
C TYR A 609 3.39 -10.43 2.11
N PHE A 610 3.99 -9.95 1.00
CA PHE A 610 4.11 -10.76 -0.22
C PHE A 610 5.07 -11.92 -0.04
N ARG A 611 6.13 -11.75 0.75
CA ARG A 611 7.05 -12.84 1.11
C ARG A 611 6.30 -13.95 1.84
N LYS A 612 5.52 -13.60 2.85
CA LYS A 612 4.76 -14.55 3.67
C LYS A 612 3.60 -15.18 2.89
N ARG A 613 2.97 -14.42 2.00
CA ARG A 613 1.97 -14.93 1.06
C ARG A 613 2.53 -16.00 0.11
N ARG A 614 3.74 -15.81 -0.42
CA ARG A 614 4.41 -16.81 -1.28
C ARG A 614 4.78 -18.06 -0.50
N ILE A 615 5.34 -17.92 0.70
CA ILE A 615 5.59 -19.05 1.60
C ILE A 615 4.28 -19.81 1.84
N TYR A 616 3.22 -19.12 2.24
CA TYR A 616 1.91 -19.72 2.51
C TYR A 616 1.34 -20.47 1.29
N ASN A 617 1.45 -19.88 0.09
CA ASN A 617 0.96 -20.48 -1.15
C ASN A 617 1.85 -21.58 -1.73
N ALA A 618 3.07 -21.77 -1.22
CA ALA A 618 3.98 -22.83 -1.65
C ALA A 618 3.60 -24.21 -1.07
N PHE A 619 2.68 -24.28 -0.12
CA PHE A 619 2.24 -25.51 0.55
C PHE A 619 0.80 -25.88 0.18
N PRO A 620 0.45 -27.19 0.17
CA PRO A 620 -0.91 -27.65 -0.10
C PRO A 620 -1.88 -27.25 1.01
N GLY A 621 -3.18 -27.32 0.72
CA GLY A 621 -4.26 -26.84 1.60
C GLY A 621 -4.18 -27.31 3.05
N ALA A 622 -3.93 -28.61 3.29
CA ALA A 622 -3.88 -29.16 4.65
C ALA A 622 -2.71 -28.59 5.47
N ASP A 623 -1.53 -28.45 4.85
CA ASP A 623 -0.34 -27.94 5.53
C ASP A 623 -0.37 -26.44 5.69
N LYS A 624 -0.76 -25.69 4.66
CA LYS A 624 -0.79 -24.22 4.72
C LYS A 624 -1.77 -23.71 5.78
N ASN A 625 -2.87 -24.42 6.03
CA ASN A 625 -3.86 -24.06 7.06
C ASN A 625 -3.30 -24.14 8.49
N LYS A 626 -2.15 -24.80 8.69
CA LYS A 626 -1.43 -24.86 9.98
C LYS A 626 -0.59 -23.62 10.23
N PHE A 627 -0.21 -22.86 9.20
CA PHE A 627 0.63 -21.68 9.37
C PHE A 627 -0.12 -20.57 10.10
N CYS A 628 0.44 -20.14 11.24
CA CYS A 628 -0.10 -19.07 12.05
C CYS A 628 0.77 -17.81 11.91
N ALA A 629 0.16 -16.64 11.75
CA ALA A 629 0.89 -15.39 11.88
C ALA A 629 1.18 -15.11 13.36
N TYR A 630 2.47 -14.99 13.71
CA TYR A 630 2.89 -14.74 15.08
C TYR A 630 2.52 -13.33 15.57
N ARG A 631 1.81 -13.26 16.71
CA ARG A 631 1.49 -12.04 17.50
C ARG A 631 0.83 -10.92 16.70
N THR A 632 -0.48 -11.02 16.51
CA THR A 632 -1.31 -10.03 15.83
C THR A 632 -2.13 -9.18 16.82
N ASN A 633 -1.46 -8.48 17.73
CA ASN A 633 -2.09 -7.79 18.88
C ASN A 633 -2.64 -6.38 18.58
N SER A 634 -2.81 -6.02 17.31
CA SER A 634 -3.50 -4.81 16.87
C SER A 634 -4.48 -5.16 15.75
N LEU A 635 -5.56 -4.39 15.62
CA LEU A 635 -6.63 -4.72 14.69
C LEU A 635 -6.13 -4.73 13.23
N LEU A 636 -5.33 -3.74 12.84
CA LEU A 636 -4.83 -3.66 11.46
C LEU A 636 -3.77 -4.73 11.15
N LYS A 637 -2.91 -5.10 12.12
CA LYS A 637 -2.00 -6.24 11.96
C LYS A 637 -2.76 -7.56 11.84
N TYR A 638 -3.81 -7.74 12.64
CA TYR A 638 -4.69 -8.90 12.56
C TYR A 638 -5.36 -9.02 11.20
N ARG A 639 -5.96 -7.93 10.69
CA ARG A 639 -6.60 -7.89 9.37
C ARG A 639 -5.59 -8.21 8.25
N GLU A 640 -4.42 -7.60 8.31
CA GLU A 640 -3.34 -7.84 7.36
C GLU A 640 -2.90 -9.31 7.36
N ALA A 641 -2.58 -9.86 8.53
CA ALA A 641 -2.16 -11.25 8.67
C ALA A 641 -3.25 -12.25 8.23
N ALA A 642 -4.50 -12.02 8.65
CA ALA A 642 -5.62 -12.90 8.34
C ALA A 642 -6.07 -12.83 6.86
N SER A 643 -5.57 -11.86 6.09
CA SER A 643 -5.75 -11.86 4.62
C SER A 643 -4.84 -12.88 3.91
N ILE A 644 -3.77 -13.35 4.57
CA ILE A 644 -2.86 -14.38 4.06
C ILE A 644 -3.14 -15.71 4.78
N PHE A 645 -3.04 -15.69 6.11
CA PHE A 645 -3.02 -16.87 6.95
C PHE A 645 -4.43 -17.22 7.43
N LYS A 646 -4.76 -18.51 7.36
CA LYS A 646 -5.97 -19.03 8.02
C LYS A 646 -5.81 -19.22 9.52
N CYS A 647 -4.58 -19.10 10.04
CA CYS A 647 -4.31 -19.09 11.47
C CYS A 647 -3.59 -17.81 11.90
N VAL A 648 -3.93 -17.32 13.09
CA VAL A 648 -3.27 -16.16 13.72
C VAL A 648 -3.11 -16.42 15.22
N GLU A 649 -2.00 -15.92 15.77
CA GLU A 649 -1.69 -15.96 17.19
C GLU A 649 -1.93 -14.60 17.83
N VAL A 650 -2.78 -14.58 18.86
CA VAL A 650 -3.14 -13.38 19.63
C VAL A 650 -2.77 -13.59 21.10
N ASP A 651 -2.07 -12.62 21.68
CA ASP A 651 -1.80 -12.59 23.11
C ASP A 651 -3.04 -12.13 23.87
N ILE A 652 -3.53 -12.93 24.80
CA ILE A 652 -4.71 -12.61 25.61
C ILE A 652 -4.32 -12.40 27.06
N THR A 653 -4.70 -11.24 27.58
CA THR A 653 -4.66 -10.93 29.01
C THR A 653 -6.09 -10.83 29.55
N ILE A 654 -6.37 -11.56 30.62
CA ILE A 654 -7.68 -11.62 31.26
C ILE A 654 -7.75 -10.52 32.31
N ASP A 655 -8.73 -9.62 32.17
CA ASP A 655 -9.06 -8.61 33.18
C ASP A 655 -10.35 -9.01 33.90
N ALA A 656 -10.17 -9.63 35.07
CA ALA A 656 -11.28 -10.13 35.89
C ALA A 656 -12.18 -8.99 36.40
N ASN A 657 -11.62 -7.83 36.69
CA ASN A 657 -12.37 -6.68 37.21
C ASN A 657 -13.23 -6.04 36.12
N ALA A 658 -12.68 -5.92 34.90
CA ALA A 658 -13.41 -5.39 33.76
C ALA A 658 -14.33 -6.43 33.09
N GLY A 659 -14.18 -7.72 33.41
CA GLY A 659 -14.92 -8.80 32.77
C GLY A 659 -14.56 -8.99 31.29
N LYS A 660 -13.31 -8.69 30.90
CA LYS A 660 -12.89 -8.57 29.49
C LYS A 660 -11.62 -9.37 29.18
N LEU A 661 -11.50 -9.73 27.90
CA LEU A 661 -10.32 -10.37 27.31
C LEU A 661 -9.64 -9.36 26.38
N TYR A 662 -8.45 -8.90 26.75
CA TYR A 662 -7.71 -7.89 25.99
C TYR A 662 -6.54 -8.51 25.21
N ALA A 663 -6.33 -8.01 24.00
CA ALA A 663 -5.33 -8.48 23.06
C ALA A 663 -3.98 -7.75 23.25
N TYR A 664 -3.22 -8.13 24.28
CA TYR A 664 -1.88 -7.63 24.55
C TYR A 664 -1.11 -8.58 25.47
N ARG A 665 0.22 -8.43 25.52
CA ARG A 665 1.12 -9.21 26.39
C ARG A 665 1.85 -8.30 27.39
N PRO A 666 1.70 -8.50 28.71
CA PRO A 666 2.51 -7.85 29.73
C PRO A 666 4.02 -8.09 29.49
N PRO A 667 4.90 -7.12 29.79
CA PRO A 667 4.67 -5.89 30.53
C PRO A 667 4.14 -4.72 29.69
N GLN A 668 3.75 -4.95 28.42
CA GLN A 668 3.14 -3.89 27.60
C GLN A 668 1.86 -3.38 28.28
N LYS A 669 1.60 -2.07 28.18
CA LYS A 669 0.36 -1.48 28.66
C LYS A 669 -0.82 -1.98 27.84
N ASN A 670 -1.96 -2.20 28.49
CA ASN A 670 -3.20 -2.55 27.83
C ASN A 670 -3.53 -1.52 26.72
N ASN A 671 -3.69 -2.01 25.50
CA ASN A 671 -4.06 -1.21 24.33
C ASN A 671 -5.58 -1.01 24.19
N HIS A 672 -6.35 -1.62 25.09
CA HIS A 672 -7.82 -1.66 25.13
C HIS A 672 -8.48 -2.35 23.93
N LEU A 673 -7.71 -3.10 23.12
CA LEU A 673 -8.27 -3.96 22.07
C LEU A 673 -8.84 -5.21 22.72
N GLN A 674 -10.13 -5.50 22.53
CA GLN A 674 -10.71 -6.75 23.02
C GLN A 674 -10.67 -7.84 21.96
N LEU A 675 -10.64 -9.10 22.39
CA LEU A 675 -10.81 -10.24 21.47
C LEU A 675 -12.13 -10.14 20.67
N GLU A 676 -13.19 -9.65 21.31
CA GLU A 676 -14.49 -9.41 20.65
C GLU A 676 -14.38 -8.37 19.52
N ASP A 677 -13.60 -7.31 19.70
CA ASP A 677 -13.39 -6.29 18.66
C ASP A 677 -12.65 -6.87 17.45
N MET A 678 -11.67 -7.75 17.68
CA MET A 678 -10.93 -8.42 16.61
C MET A 678 -11.82 -9.36 15.79
N LEU A 679 -12.65 -10.16 16.47
CA LEU A 679 -13.60 -11.08 15.82
C LEU A 679 -14.71 -10.32 15.08
N ARG A 680 -15.11 -9.15 15.61
CA ARG A 680 -16.16 -8.31 15.01
C ARG A 680 -15.66 -7.52 13.81
N PHE A 681 -14.45 -6.96 13.85
CA PHE A 681 -13.97 -6.00 12.85
C PHE A 681 -12.85 -6.51 11.95
N GLY A 682 -12.40 -7.75 12.11
CA GLY A 682 -11.49 -8.38 11.17
C GLY A 682 -12.13 -9.56 10.43
N PRO A 683 -11.44 -10.12 9.44
CA PRO A 683 -12.01 -11.14 8.56
C PRO A 683 -12.35 -12.42 9.34
N PRO A 684 -13.38 -13.18 8.90
CA PRO A 684 -13.69 -14.46 9.49
C PRO A 684 -12.52 -15.43 9.27
N LEU A 685 -12.00 -16.01 10.36
CA LEU A 685 -10.95 -17.02 10.28
C LEU A 685 -11.53 -18.39 9.97
N GLU A 686 -11.10 -18.97 8.86
CA GLU A 686 -11.50 -20.33 8.47
C GLU A 686 -10.67 -21.42 9.16
N GLY A 687 -9.43 -21.11 9.56
CA GLY A 687 -8.51 -22.05 10.22
C GLY A 687 -8.51 -21.92 11.73
N HIS A 688 -7.32 -21.95 12.34
CA HIS A 688 -7.15 -21.93 13.79
C HIS A 688 -7.05 -20.50 14.35
N MET A 689 -7.53 -20.29 15.57
CA MET A 689 -7.23 -19.07 16.33
C MET A 689 -6.47 -19.46 17.58
N LEU A 690 -5.21 -19.06 17.65
CA LEU A 690 -4.32 -19.38 18.75
C LEU A 690 -4.34 -18.23 19.75
N LEU A 691 -4.80 -18.51 20.97
CA LEU A 691 -4.91 -17.56 22.07
C LEU A 691 -3.83 -17.88 23.11
N ALA A 692 -2.79 -17.06 23.14
CA ALA A 692 -1.70 -17.17 24.11
C ALA A 692 -2.09 -16.45 25.41
N ILE A 693 -2.50 -17.22 26.42
CA ILE A 693 -3.02 -16.68 27.69
C ILE A 693 -1.86 -16.23 28.58
N SER A 694 -1.77 -14.93 28.87
CA SER A 694 -0.61 -14.34 29.55
C SER A 694 -0.67 -14.44 31.07
N ASN A 695 -1.86 -14.46 31.68
CA ASN A 695 -2.05 -14.37 33.13
C ASN A 695 -3.15 -15.32 33.68
N PRO A 696 -3.15 -16.63 33.35
CA PRO A 696 -4.17 -17.54 33.84
C PRO A 696 -4.10 -17.66 35.38
N ASP A 697 -5.24 -17.55 36.07
CA ASP A 697 -5.37 -17.82 37.51
C ASP A 697 -6.74 -18.45 37.85
N ASN A 698 -6.87 -19.07 39.03
CA ASN A 698 -8.12 -19.75 39.42
C ASN A 698 -9.34 -18.82 39.54
N ARG A 699 -9.14 -17.50 39.68
CA ARG A 699 -10.22 -16.52 39.80
C ARG A 699 -10.72 -16.07 38.43
N ASN A 700 -9.88 -16.17 37.40
CA ASN A 700 -10.13 -15.61 36.08
C ASN A 700 -10.42 -16.67 35.00
N LEU A 701 -10.10 -17.94 35.23
CA LEU A 701 -10.38 -19.03 34.27
C LEU A 701 -11.88 -19.21 34.01
N GLY A 702 -12.73 -19.03 35.02
CA GLY A 702 -14.19 -19.05 34.84
C GLY A 702 -14.68 -17.93 33.91
N LEU A 703 -14.11 -16.72 34.03
CA LEU A 703 -14.40 -15.61 33.13
C LEU A 703 -13.92 -15.91 31.70
N LEU A 704 -12.70 -16.46 31.55
CA LEU A 704 -12.17 -16.86 30.24
C LEU A 704 -13.15 -17.82 29.55
N GLN A 705 -13.58 -18.88 30.23
CA GLN A 705 -14.53 -19.84 29.69
C GLN A 705 -15.84 -19.16 29.25
N ALA A 706 -16.46 -18.40 30.15
CA ALA A 706 -17.75 -17.75 29.86
C ALA A 706 -17.67 -16.78 28.67
N ARG A 707 -16.56 -16.03 28.55
CA ARG A 707 -16.35 -15.12 27.42
C ARG A 707 -16.10 -15.87 26.12
N LEU A 708 -15.27 -16.91 26.12
CA LEU A 708 -15.02 -17.70 24.90
C LEU A 708 -16.28 -18.41 24.42
N GLU A 709 -17.09 -18.98 25.32
CA GLU A 709 -18.34 -19.67 24.93
C GLU A 709 -19.38 -18.75 24.31
N ARG A 710 -19.34 -17.45 24.66
CA ARG A 710 -20.16 -16.40 24.02
C ARG A 710 -19.63 -15.99 22.65
N LEU A 711 -18.31 -15.98 22.47
CA LEU A 711 -17.65 -15.56 21.23
C LEU A 711 -17.61 -16.67 20.17
N PHE A 712 -17.52 -17.94 20.60
CA PHE A 712 -17.36 -19.08 19.71
C PHE A 712 -18.50 -20.08 19.87
N ALA A 713 -19.24 -20.29 18.78
CA ALA A 713 -20.24 -21.34 18.69
C ALA A 713 -19.59 -22.73 18.84
N PRO A 714 -20.30 -23.77 19.33
CA PRO A 714 -19.73 -25.10 19.55
C PRO A 714 -18.93 -25.67 18.36
N ALA A 715 -19.40 -25.46 17.13
CA ALA A 715 -18.71 -25.89 15.91
C ALA A 715 -17.37 -25.19 15.64
N GLN A 716 -17.13 -24.02 16.23
CA GLN A 716 -15.90 -23.23 16.06
C GLN A 716 -14.87 -23.52 17.15
N ARG A 717 -15.28 -23.99 18.33
CA ARG A 717 -14.40 -24.15 19.52
C ARG A 717 -13.23 -25.09 19.27
N ALA A 718 -13.44 -26.13 18.46
CA ALA A 718 -12.38 -27.06 18.07
C ALA A 718 -11.26 -26.40 17.24
N ARG A 719 -11.46 -25.19 16.72
CA ARG A 719 -10.43 -24.43 16.00
C ARG A 719 -9.67 -23.45 16.91
N VAL A 720 -10.16 -23.21 18.11
CA VAL A 720 -9.55 -22.30 19.07
C VAL A 720 -8.55 -23.07 19.93
N VAL A 721 -7.29 -22.67 19.81
CA VAL A 721 -6.16 -23.26 20.54
C VAL A 721 -5.81 -22.33 21.71
N LEU A 722 -5.85 -22.82 22.94
CA LEU A 722 -5.50 -22.08 24.14
C LEU A 722 -4.11 -22.51 24.59
N GLU A 723 -3.14 -21.59 24.48
CA GLU A 723 -1.78 -21.79 24.98
C GLU A 723 -1.68 -21.21 26.40
N ILE A 724 -1.43 -22.09 27.38
CA ILE A 724 -1.39 -21.73 28.80
C ILE A 724 0.06 -21.96 29.32
N PRO A 725 0.75 -20.93 29.83
CA PRO A 725 2.19 -20.99 30.15
C PRO A 725 2.53 -21.74 31.44
N HIS A 726 1.58 -21.86 32.37
CA HIS A 726 1.77 -22.63 33.60
C HIS A 726 0.44 -23.24 34.04
N PHE A 727 0.51 -24.47 34.53
CA PHE A 727 -0.64 -25.23 35.03
C PHE A 727 -0.51 -25.57 36.51
N GLU A 728 0.69 -25.44 37.06
CA GLU A 728 0.93 -25.65 38.49
C GLU A 728 0.13 -24.60 39.29
N GLY A 729 -0.73 -25.07 40.20
CA GLY A 729 -1.62 -24.21 40.98
C GLY A 729 -2.96 -23.87 40.31
N LEU A 730 -3.16 -24.21 39.04
CA LEU A 730 -4.46 -24.07 38.38
C LEU A 730 -5.38 -25.26 38.72
N ASP A 731 -6.65 -24.96 38.96
CA ASP A 731 -7.68 -25.96 39.23
C ASP A 731 -7.96 -26.79 37.98
N LYS A 732 -7.65 -28.09 38.07
CA LYS A 732 -7.85 -29.07 37.00
C LYS A 732 -9.30 -29.11 36.52
N ALA A 733 -10.28 -28.86 37.39
CA ALA A 733 -11.68 -28.88 37.00
C ALA A 733 -12.03 -27.74 36.03
N HIS A 734 -11.43 -26.56 36.17
CA HIS A 734 -11.60 -25.45 35.23
C HIS A 734 -11.05 -25.80 33.84
N LEU A 735 -9.87 -26.43 33.81
CA LEU A 735 -9.22 -26.83 32.56
C LEU A 735 -9.99 -27.95 31.86
N GLN A 736 -10.47 -28.94 32.61
CA GLN A 736 -11.33 -29.99 32.08
C GLN A 736 -12.63 -29.43 31.51
N ARG A 737 -13.23 -28.39 32.13
CA ARG A 737 -14.41 -27.73 31.56
C ARG A 737 -14.11 -27.07 30.21
N LEU A 738 -12.99 -26.38 30.07
CA LEU A 738 -12.56 -25.81 28.79
C LEU A 738 -12.34 -26.92 27.73
N ALA A 739 -11.65 -28.00 28.08
CA ALA A 739 -11.44 -29.12 27.17
C ALA A 739 -12.76 -29.78 26.76
N ASN A 740 -13.66 -30.03 27.72
CA ASN A 740 -14.99 -30.62 27.48
C ASN A 740 -15.92 -29.70 26.68
N ALA A 741 -15.73 -28.37 26.77
CA ALA A 741 -16.43 -27.40 25.93
C ALA A 741 -15.97 -27.41 24.47
N GLY A 742 -14.89 -28.14 24.15
CA GLY A 742 -14.37 -28.37 22.79
C GLY A 742 -13.13 -27.56 22.43
N TYR A 743 -12.54 -26.80 23.36
CA TYR A 743 -11.31 -26.05 23.10
C TYR A 743 -10.07 -26.95 23.11
N GLN A 744 -9.08 -26.64 22.27
CA GLN A 744 -7.80 -27.35 22.31
C GLN A 744 -6.85 -26.71 23.32
N LEU A 745 -6.42 -27.46 24.33
CA LEU A 745 -5.53 -26.96 25.38
C LEU A 745 -4.09 -27.40 25.13
N PHE A 746 -3.19 -26.42 25.10
CA PHE A 746 -1.76 -26.60 24.88
C PHE A 746 -0.97 -26.03 26.07
N TYR A 747 0.01 -26.80 26.54
CA TYR A 747 1.01 -26.32 27.49
C TYR A 747 2.05 -25.49 26.75
N ALA A 748 2.13 -24.18 27.03
CA ALA A 748 3.17 -23.33 26.46
C ALA A 748 4.48 -23.51 27.24
N LEU A 749 5.38 -24.31 26.65
CA LEU A 749 6.70 -24.58 27.17
C LEU A 749 7.51 -23.27 27.19
N PRO A 750 8.03 -22.84 28.37
CA PRO A 750 8.90 -21.67 28.41
C PRO A 750 10.12 -21.86 27.53
N ALA A 751 10.46 -20.85 26.72
CA ALA A 751 11.51 -20.96 25.69
C ALA A 751 12.87 -21.37 26.30
N ASP A 752 13.31 -20.67 27.35
CA ASP A 752 14.59 -20.96 28.01
C ASP A 752 14.61 -22.38 28.61
N PHE A 753 13.52 -22.81 29.24
CA PHE A 753 13.42 -24.17 29.79
C PHE A 753 13.46 -25.23 28.69
N GLY A 754 12.73 -25.02 27.59
CA GLY A 754 12.73 -25.94 26.45
C GLY A 754 14.11 -26.05 25.81
N LEU A 755 14.81 -24.93 25.64
CA LEU A 755 16.15 -24.87 25.07
C LEU A 755 17.19 -25.54 25.98
N ASP A 756 17.17 -25.23 27.29
CA ASP A 756 18.03 -25.85 28.29
C ASP A 756 17.85 -27.38 28.31
N CYS A 757 16.60 -27.84 28.29
CA CYS A 757 16.26 -29.25 28.27
C CYS A 757 16.62 -29.93 26.94
N ALA A 758 16.61 -29.21 25.81
CA ALA A 758 17.07 -29.73 24.54
C ALA A 758 18.59 -29.95 24.53
N GLY A 759 19.35 -29.04 25.17
CA GLY A 759 20.80 -29.16 25.34
C GLY A 759 21.21 -30.24 26.36
N ASN A 760 20.45 -30.42 27.43
CA ASN A 760 20.69 -31.45 28.44
C ASN A 760 19.39 -32.07 28.98
N PRO A 761 18.82 -33.09 28.29
CA PRO A 761 17.58 -33.74 28.73
C PRO A 761 17.65 -34.45 30.08
N GLN A 762 18.87 -34.75 30.59
CA GLN A 762 19.08 -35.46 31.85
C GLN A 762 19.00 -34.56 33.09
N ARG A 763 18.88 -33.25 32.90
CA ARG A 763 18.67 -32.30 33.99
C ARG A 763 17.42 -32.67 34.80
N ALA A 764 17.49 -32.56 36.13
CA ALA A 764 16.50 -33.13 37.04
C ALA A 764 15.08 -32.56 36.83
N ASP A 765 14.97 -31.27 36.50
CA ASP A 765 13.71 -30.59 36.19
C ASP A 765 13.12 -31.01 34.83
N CYS A 766 13.95 -31.24 33.79
CA CYS A 766 13.50 -31.81 32.51
C CYS A 766 12.92 -33.22 32.69
N GLN A 767 13.59 -34.05 33.50
CA GLN A 767 13.10 -35.40 33.84
C GLN A 767 11.81 -35.35 34.67
N ARG A 768 11.73 -34.42 35.63
CA ARG A 768 10.51 -34.17 36.43
C ARG A 768 9.34 -33.73 35.54
N PHE A 769 9.59 -32.90 34.53
CA PHE A 769 8.56 -32.48 33.59
C PHE A 769 7.92 -33.67 32.87
N GLY A 770 8.74 -34.57 32.30
CA GLY A 770 8.24 -35.76 31.60
C GLY A 770 7.54 -36.77 32.50
N ARG A 771 8.03 -36.98 33.74
CA ARG A 771 7.48 -37.98 34.66
C ARG A 771 6.25 -37.52 35.43
N ASP A 772 6.23 -36.27 35.89
CA ASP A 772 5.24 -35.81 36.87
C ASP A 772 4.27 -34.78 36.26
N ILE A 773 4.80 -33.80 35.52
CA ILE A 773 4.02 -32.67 35.00
C ILE A 773 3.18 -33.14 33.80
N LEU A 774 3.80 -33.80 32.82
CA LEU A 774 3.12 -34.20 31.58
C LEU A 774 1.91 -35.12 31.82
N PRO A 775 1.97 -36.16 32.67
CA PRO A 775 0.78 -36.97 32.99
C PRO A 775 -0.31 -36.17 33.73
N SER A 776 0.09 -35.24 34.61
CA SER A 776 -0.85 -34.36 35.33
C SER A 776 -1.60 -33.42 34.37
N LEU A 777 -0.92 -32.90 33.35
CA LEU A 777 -1.52 -32.11 32.26
C LEU A 777 -2.53 -32.92 31.46
N ALA A 778 -2.19 -34.17 31.11
CA ALA A 778 -3.09 -35.05 30.38
C ALA A 778 -4.39 -35.33 31.16
N GLN A 779 -4.31 -35.52 32.47
CA GLN A 779 -5.49 -35.65 33.35
C GLN A 779 -6.36 -34.38 33.38
N ALA A 780 -5.77 -33.21 33.20
CA ALA A 780 -6.48 -31.92 33.13
C ALA A 780 -7.11 -31.64 31.75
N GLY A 781 -6.99 -32.58 30.80
CA GLY A 781 -7.53 -32.43 29.44
C GLY A 781 -6.59 -31.72 28.46
N VAL A 782 -5.35 -31.44 28.86
CA VAL A 782 -4.31 -30.87 27.99
C VAL A 782 -3.76 -31.96 27.08
N ARG A 783 -3.87 -31.75 25.76
CA ARG A 783 -3.47 -32.74 24.76
C ARG A 783 -2.30 -32.29 23.88
N GLY A 784 -1.94 -31.00 23.97
CA GLY A 784 -0.87 -30.43 23.17
C GLY A 784 0.23 -29.76 23.98
N ILE A 785 1.37 -29.57 23.33
CA ILE A 785 2.51 -28.79 23.81
C ILE A 785 2.87 -27.74 22.75
N ALA A 786 3.00 -26.49 23.18
CA ALA A 786 3.44 -25.38 22.38
C ALA A 786 4.89 -25.05 22.73
N PHE A 787 5.77 -24.93 21.75
CA PHE A 787 7.21 -24.78 21.98
C PHE A 787 7.92 -24.05 20.84
N ASP A 788 9.05 -23.42 21.16
CA ASP A 788 9.99 -22.93 20.15
C ASP A 788 10.65 -24.11 19.43
N ILE A 789 10.83 -24.03 18.12
CA ILE A 789 11.37 -25.11 17.29
C ILE A 789 12.68 -25.69 17.85
N ASP A 790 13.53 -24.85 18.48
CA ASP A 790 14.80 -25.27 19.07
C ASP A 790 14.63 -26.23 20.26
N ALA A 791 13.45 -26.25 20.90
CA ALA A 791 13.13 -27.18 21.98
C ALA A 791 12.69 -28.57 21.48
N TYR A 792 12.61 -28.79 20.17
CA TYR A 792 12.13 -30.06 19.60
C TYR A 792 12.87 -31.31 20.09
N PRO A 793 14.21 -31.35 20.21
CA PRO A 793 14.91 -32.53 20.71
C PRO A 793 14.42 -32.98 22.09
N PHE A 794 14.13 -32.02 22.98
CA PHE A 794 13.53 -32.31 24.27
C PHE A 794 12.10 -32.81 24.14
N VAL A 795 11.25 -32.11 23.40
CA VAL A 795 9.83 -32.50 23.21
C VAL A 795 9.70 -33.89 22.58
N ALA A 796 10.58 -34.24 21.64
CA ALA A 796 10.63 -35.55 21.02
C ALA A 796 11.10 -36.65 21.99
N SER A 797 11.90 -36.31 23.01
CA SER A 797 12.37 -37.23 24.05
C SER A 797 11.32 -37.54 25.12
N LEU A 798 10.23 -36.78 25.19
CA LEU A 798 9.22 -36.93 26.23
C LEU A 798 8.48 -38.29 26.13
N PRO A 799 8.07 -38.88 27.26
CA PRO A 799 7.21 -40.05 27.26
C PRO A 799 5.93 -39.81 26.46
N ALA A 800 5.55 -40.77 25.61
CA ALA A 800 4.38 -40.68 24.74
C ALA A 800 4.33 -39.43 23.82
N ALA A 801 5.50 -38.88 23.44
CA ALA A 801 5.60 -37.76 22.50
C ALA A 801 4.85 -37.98 21.18
N SER A 802 4.67 -39.23 20.74
CA SER A 802 3.88 -39.59 19.55
C SER A 802 2.37 -39.34 19.69
N LYS A 803 1.85 -39.20 20.92
CA LYS A 803 0.44 -38.92 21.22
C LYS A 803 0.16 -37.43 21.48
N LEU A 804 1.21 -36.60 21.58
CA LEU A 804 1.08 -35.17 21.84
C LEU A 804 0.81 -34.40 20.54
N GLN A 805 -0.09 -33.43 20.64
CA GLN A 805 -0.33 -32.43 19.59
C GLN A 805 0.70 -31.30 19.69
N TYR A 806 1.16 -30.75 18.57
CA TYR A 806 2.26 -29.77 18.55
C TYR A 806 1.82 -28.41 18.01
N SER A 807 2.13 -27.36 18.77
CA SER A 807 2.08 -25.97 18.31
C SER A 807 3.53 -25.47 18.26
N ILE A 808 4.07 -25.33 17.06
CA ILE A 808 5.49 -25.03 16.85
C ILE A 808 5.63 -23.55 16.57
N LYS A 809 6.55 -22.87 17.27
CA LYS A 809 6.93 -21.49 16.99
C LYS A 809 8.30 -21.51 16.32
N ASP A 810 8.34 -21.18 15.03
CA ASP A 810 9.57 -21.11 14.26
C ASP A 810 9.78 -19.67 13.78
N LEU A 811 10.41 -18.88 14.65
CA LEU A 811 10.66 -17.45 14.41
C LEU A 811 11.88 -17.20 13.51
N SER A 812 12.57 -18.28 13.13
CA SER A 812 13.75 -18.25 12.27
C SER A 812 13.40 -18.10 10.79
N VAL A 813 12.23 -18.60 10.36
CA VAL A 813 11.80 -18.65 8.95
C VAL A 813 11.89 -17.31 8.22
N ARG A 814 12.66 -17.30 7.13
CA ARG A 814 12.84 -16.21 6.15
C ARG A 814 12.42 -16.61 4.74
N SER A 815 12.50 -17.91 4.40
CA SER A 815 12.17 -18.50 3.11
C SER A 815 11.33 -19.78 3.29
N ARG A 816 10.73 -20.29 2.21
CA ARG A 816 10.01 -21.56 2.26
C ARG A 816 10.91 -22.76 2.58
N ASP A 817 12.20 -22.66 2.25
CA ASP A 817 13.17 -23.75 2.40
C ASP A 817 13.65 -23.89 3.85
N ASP A 818 13.40 -22.88 4.68
CA ASP A 818 13.69 -22.92 6.12
C ASP A 818 12.68 -23.78 6.89
N ILE A 819 11.55 -24.15 6.27
CA ILE A 819 10.46 -24.89 6.93
C ILE A 819 10.75 -26.39 6.89
N ASP A 820 10.90 -26.99 8.07
CA ASP A 820 10.99 -28.45 8.20
C ASP A 820 9.63 -29.10 7.90
N ARG A 821 9.56 -29.81 6.77
CA ARG A 821 8.34 -30.48 6.30
C ARG A 821 7.86 -31.60 7.21
N ALA A 822 8.78 -32.34 7.84
CA ALA A 822 8.41 -33.41 8.77
C ALA A 822 7.80 -32.83 10.05
N MET A 823 8.36 -31.72 10.54
CA MET A 823 7.82 -31.01 11.70
C MET A 823 6.48 -30.35 11.39
N LEU A 824 6.34 -29.71 10.22
CA LEU A 824 5.06 -29.17 9.75
C LEU A 824 3.99 -30.26 9.60
N ALA A 825 4.34 -31.42 9.06
CA ALA A 825 3.42 -32.54 8.93
C ALA A 825 2.92 -33.02 10.30
N ARG A 826 3.80 -33.04 11.31
CA ARG A 826 3.50 -33.45 12.69
C ARG A 826 2.76 -32.37 13.49
N SER A 827 2.85 -31.10 13.10
CA SER A 827 2.25 -30.00 13.84
C SER A 827 0.73 -29.86 13.61
N ASN A 828 0.07 -29.34 14.62
CA ASN A 828 -1.29 -28.82 14.56
C ASN A 828 -1.27 -27.36 14.09
N THR A 829 -0.33 -26.59 14.63
CA THR A 829 -0.09 -25.18 14.30
C THR A 829 1.41 -24.94 14.13
N TYR A 830 1.77 -24.04 13.23
CA TYR A 830 3.15 -23.66 12.91
C TYR A 830 3.23 -22.13 12.79
N SER A 831 3.58 -21.45 13.89
CA SER A 831 3.67 -20.00 13.95
C SER A 831 4.94 -19.49 13.25
N LEU A 832 4.74 -18.61 12.27
CA LEU A 832 5.80 -17.94 11.51
C LEU A 832 5.91 -16.47 11.94
N PRO A 833 7.11 -15.86 11.86
CA PRO A 833 7.26 -14.43 12.13
C PRO A 833 6.52 -13.65 11.03
N TYR A 834 5.73 -12.67 11.43
CA TYR A 834 5.01 -11.75 10.54
C TYR A 834 5.30 -10.31 10.94
N ARG A 835 6.04 -9.59 10.09
CA ARG A 835 6.41 -8.19 10.31
C ARG A 835 5.42 -7.28 9.58
N SER A 836 4.83 -6.35 10.31
CA SER A 836 3.93 -5.35 9.76
C SER A 836 4.38 -3.95 10.14
N ALA A 837 3.98 -2.93 9.38
CA ALA A 837 4.14 -1.53 9.77
C ALA A 837 3.53 -1.23 11.16
N PHE A 838 2.52 -2.01 11.59
CA PHE A 838 1.87 -1.87 12.89
C PHE A 838 2.70 -2.35 14.10
N ASP A 839 3.91 -2.85 13.86
CA ASP A 839 4.89 -3.24 14.88
C ASP A 839 5.90 -2.13 15.23
N TYR A 840 5.95 -0.99 14.51
CA TYR A 840 7.12 -0.07 14.51
C TYR A 840 6.86 1.43 14.70
#